data_AF-A0A9X1L3Q5-F1
#
_entry.id   AF-A0A9X1L3Q5-F1
#
_cell.length_a   1.000
_cell.length_b   1.000
_cell.length_c   1.000
_cell.angle_alpha   90.00
_cell.angle_beta   90.00
_cell.angle_gamma   90.00
#
_symmetry.space_group_name_H-M   'P 1'
#
loop_
_entity.id
_entity.type
_entity.pdbx_description
1 polymer ?
#
loop_
_entity_poly.entity_id
_entity_poly.type
_entity_poly.pdbx_seq_one_letter_code
_entity_poly.pdbx_strand_id
1 'polypeptide(L)'
;MLKHLFVLILCLFTSSFFAQDYSALWEGHFSYNEIIDVSQGDNKIFAASNNAVFSFNTQTNDIEEISTIHGLSGETISTIYYSESYQLLVVGYESGLIEVVFNNGGDVLTLVDIVDKVTISPTNKRINHFNALENNLYIATNYGISVFNLERLEFGDTYFIGDNGGQLTVNQTTIYNGFIYAACSDGNGIKKGLLTNPNLIDYQNWDTVNSGSWLGVQAVQNSLYAINTNRYIYSGNNDVFIQLQQIETTPIKFSTTTTHLMVTTSSNVFVFDASFNLVTQAEINPLFETEFTAAALYSDYLYIGSQDFGILKTSISNGFDYEEIHPDGPLLNEPFSIETSPDGVWVTFGEYDIFFNPYPLNSRGISHLKNNEWNNINYSEVFEAKSLNNIAVNPNNTNQVFVSSFFSGLLEINDDLPTTLYNETNSGLESLVLANNPNYIDIRVGPTVFDNDGLLWSLTSLVDKPLKSFNPETNQWQVFSYTDVIADGFNDGNLGFSDLVVDNNGTKWSSCYEYGVIAYNENSNPVIKAIYTDDQNMPHERATALAMDNRNQLWIGTYRGLRVLYNTSNFLESDDVQVYEIIIEENGEAQELLYQQYITDIKVDGSNNKWVGTDSSGLFYFSSDGQNTIYHFTTDNSPLPSNSIRDIALNYNNGKVYIATDNGLVSFSSGSSGTFNTLENVYAYPNPVRPNFDIVEKKVTIKDISENVNIKITDISGNLVAEAQSNINQRFSGYNLEIDGGTAYWNGKNLANNVVASGVYLIMLSDLDTLETKVVKLMVVR
;
A
#
# COMPACT_ATOMS: atom_id res chain seq x y z
N MET A 1 -23.86 33.55 -41.13
CA MET A 1 -23.52 34.00 -39.76
C MET A 1 -24.32 33.32 -38.64
N LEU A 2 -25.41 32.57 -38.87
CA LEU A 2 -26.10 31.83 -37.80
C LEU A 2 -25.68 30.35 -37.63
N LYS A 3 -24.95 29.75 -38.58
CA LYS A 3 -24.49 28.34 -38.49
C LYS A 3 -23.14 28.15 -37.79
N HIS A 4 -22.36 29.20 -37.57
CA HIS A 4 -21.08 29.12 -36.83
C HIS A 4 -21.20 29.51 -35.36
N LEU A 5 -22.33 30.11 -34.96
CA LEU A 5 -22.61 30.41 -33.56
C LEU A 5 -23.10 29.18 -32.77
N PHE A 6 -23.66 28.17 -33.46
CA PHE A 6 -24.14 26.94 -32.82
C PHE A 6 -23.02 25.95 -32.47
N VAL A 7 -21.89 26.01 -33.19
CA VAL A 7 -20.72 25.17 -32.92
C VAL A 7 -19.89 25.73 -31.76
N LEU A 8 -19.92 27.05 -31.51
CA LEU A 8 -19.20 27.66 -30.40
C LEU A 8 -19.91 27.50 -29.04
N ILE A 9 -21.21 27.21 -29.03
CA ILE A 9 -22.00 27.00 -27.79
C ILE A 9 -21.92 25.53 -27.32
N LEU A 10 -21.54 24.59 -28.19
CA LEU A 10 -21.35 23.19 -27.81
C LEU A 10 -19.99 22.91 -27.14
N CYS A 11 -19.02 23.81 -27.26
CA CYS A 11 -17.70 23.69 -26.62
C CYS A 11 -17.63 24.33 -25.21
N LEU A 12 -18.76 24.83 -24.68
CA LEU A 12 -18.85 25.42 -23.32
C LEU A 12 -19.57 24.52 -22.31
N PHE A 13 -19.97 23.31 -22.71
CA PHE A 13 -20.24 22.24 -21.75
C PHE A 13 -18.97 21.44 -21.54
N THR A 14 -18.01 22.03 -20.81
CA THR A 14 -17.08 21.21 -20.03
C THR A 14 -17.96 20.42 -19.07
N SER A 15 -18.09 19.13 -19.33
CA SER A 15 -18.55 18.16 -18.33
C SER A 15 -17.70 18.36 -17.09
N SER A 16 -18.28 19.02 -16.09
CA SER A 16 -17.81 18.93 -14.72
C SER A 16 -17.97 17.47 -14.33
N PHE A 17 -16.96 16.66 -14.60
CA PHE A 17 -16.78 15.43 -13.84
C PHE A 17 -16.58 15.91 -12.41
N PHE A 18 -17.62 15.77 -11.58
CA PHE A 18 -17.41 15.79 -10.15
C PHE A 18 -16.49 14.60 -9.88
N ALA A 19 -15.22 14.87 -9.60
CA ALA A 19 -14.43 13.91 -8.83
C ALA A 19 -15.23 13.68 -7.55
N GLN A 20 -15.73 12.46 -7.37
CA GLN A 20 -16.35 12.10 -6.10
C GLN A 20 -15.22 12.06 -5.08
N ASP A 21 -15.24 12.99 -4.14
CA ASP A 21 -14.31 12.99 -3.03
C ASP A 21 -14.69 11.84 -2.08
N TYR A 22 -14.00 10.73 -2.21
CA TYR A 22 -14.16 9.57 -1.35
C TYR A 22 -13.20 9.59 -0.16
N SER A 23 -12.36 10.62 0.01
CA SER A 23 -11.27 10.64 1.01
C SER A 23 -11.73 10.28 2.42
N ALA A 24 -12.93 10.72 2.82
CA ALA A 24 -13.54 10.38 4.12
C ALA A 24 -13.90 8.89 4.32
N LEU A 25 -13.85 8.08 3.26
CA LEU A 25 -14.06 6.63 3.28
C LEU A 25 -12.74 5.85 3.27
N TRP A 26 -11.61 6.53 3.03
CA TRP A 26 -10.28 5.94 3.01
C TRP A 26 -9.56 6.17 4.34
N GLU A 27 -8.79 5.18 4.74
CA GLU A 27 -7.92 5.21 5.92
C GLU A 27 -6.56 4.62 5.52
N GLY A 28 -5.49 5.32 5.86
CA GLY A 28 -4.12 4.92 5.55
C GLY A 28 -3.48 4.15 6.69
N HIS A 29 -2.71 3.13 6.37
CA HIS A 29 -2.00 2.27 7.31
C HIS A 29 -0.53 2.21 6.92
N PHE A 30 0.21 3.27 7.24
CA PHE A 30 1.61 3.44 6.84
C PHE A 30 2.56 3.17 8.01
N SER A 31 3.71 2.58 7.69
CA SER A 31 4.84 2.50 8.59
C SER A 31 5.61 3.82 8.63
N TYR A 32 6.05 4.16 9.84
CA TYR A 32 6.88 5.32 10.13
C TYR A 32 8.16 4.92 10.89
N ASN A 33 8.51 3.62 10.84
CA ASN A 33 9.69 3.05 11.48
C ASN A 33 10.97 3.44 10.73
N GLU A 34 10.97 3.26 9.40
CA GLU A 34 12.08 3.67 8.55
C GLU A 34 11.96 5.15 8.22
N ILE A 35 12.95 5.94 8.62
CA ILE A 35 13.06 7.37 8.32
C ILE A 35 14.13 7.59 7.26
N ILE A 36 13.79 8.31 6.20
CA ILE A 36 14.71 8.68 5.12
C ILE A 36 15.38 10.03 5.40
N ASP A 37 14.63 11.00 5.90
CA ASP A 37 15.14 12.35 6.16
C ASP A 37 14.38 13.07 7.26
N VAL A 38 15.04 14.02 7.91
CA VAL A 38 14.50 14.80 9.03
C VAL A 38 14.70 16.29 8.78
N SER A 39 13.63 17.05 8.90
CA SER A 39 13.63 18.52 8.85
C SER A 39 13.05 19.11 10.13
N GLN A 40 13.27 20.40 10.37
CA GLN A 40 12.78 21.07 11.57
C GLN A 40 12.37 22.52 11.27
N GLY A 41 11.40 23.01 12.03
CA GLY A 41 11.03 24.43 12.08
C GLY A 41 9.67 24.65 12.75
N ASP A 42 9.39 25.88 13.18
CA ASP A 42 8.13 26.27 13.84
C ASP A 42 7.75 25.40 15.06
N ASN A 43 8.75 24.94 15.84
CA ASN A 43 8.60 23.97 16.95
C ASN A 43 8.17 22.56 16.54
N LYS A 44 8.20 22.24 15.25
CA LYS A 44 7.92 20.89 14.72
C LYS A 44 9.20 20.22 14.22
N ILE A 45 9.25 18.90 14.40
CA ILE A 45 10.16 18.01 13.69
C ILE A 45 9.36 17.32 12.61
N PHE A 46 9.83 17.35 11.38
CA PHE A 46 9.23 16.63 10.26
C PHE A 46 10.13 15.44 9.93
N ALA A 47 9.54 14.27 9.83
CA ALA A 47 10.25 13.03 9.52
C ALA A 47 9.56 12.37 8.33
N ALA A 48 10.33 12.12 7.27
CA ALA A 48 9.86 11.39 6.11
C ALA A 48 10.21 9.91 6.27
N SER A 49 9.21 9.04 6.16
CA SER A 49 9.42 7.63 5.87
C SER A 49 9.61 7.42 4.36
N ASN A 50 9.63 6.17 3.92
CA ASN A 50 9.80 5.84 2.50
C ASN A 50 8.77 6.56 1.61
N ASN A 51 7.51 6.66 2.03
CA ASN A 51 6.45 7.28 1.21
C ASN A 51 5.36 8.02 2.00
N ALA A 52 5.57 8.24 3.30
CA ALA A 52 4.72 9.07 4.14
C ALA A 52 5.58 10.02 4.97
N VAL A 53 4.95 11.02 5.57
CA VAL A 53 5.60 12.00 6.44
C VAL A 53 4.80 12.12 7.71
N PHE A 54 5.46 12.30 8.85
CA PHE A 54 4.80 12.81 10.05
C PHE A 54 5.49 14.05 10.60
N SER A 55 4.74 14.86 11.33
CA SER A 55 5.27 15.97 12.10
C SER A 55 5.04 15.75 13.59
N PHE A 56 6.04 16.08 14.41
CA PHE A 56 5.99 16.01 15.87
C PHE A 56 6.14 17.41 16.46
N ASN A 57 5.13 17.87 17.20
CA ASN A 57 5.18 19.16 17.87
C ASN A 57 5.92 19.05 19.20
N THR A 58 7.09 19.69 19.28
CA THR A 58 7.98 19.62 20.45
C THR A 58 7.44 20.29 21.72
N GLN A 59 6.34 21.06 21.63
CA GLN A 59 5.69 21.73 22.76
C GLN A 59 4.47 20.97 23.29
N THR A 60 3.68 20.37 22.41
CA THR A 60 2.44 19.67 22.78
C THR A 60 2.57 18.14 22.78
N ASN A 61 3.62 17.62 22.14
CA ASN A 61 3.83 16.22 21.79
C ASN A 61 2.77 15.65 20.82
N ASP A 62 2.06 16.51 20.11
CA ASP A 62 1.09 16.08 19.09
C ASP A 62 1.84 15.57 17.85
N ILE A 63 1.32 14.50 17.26
CA ILE A 63 1.78 13.92 16.01
C ILE A 63 0.71 14.12 14.94
N GLU A 64 1.12 14.57 13.76
CA GLU A 64 0.25 14.71 12.58
C GLU A 64 0.86 13.94 11.41
N GLU A 65 0.05 13.10 10.76
CA GLU A 65 0.44 12.25 9.64
C GLU A 65 0.07 12.89 8.29
N ILE A 66 0.90 12.66 7.27
CA ILE A 66 0.73 13.14 5.91
C ILE A 66 1.10 11.98 4.97
N SER A 67 0.15 11.53 4.17
CA SER A 67 0.26 10.35 3.30
C SER A 67 -0.60 10.53 2.06
N THR A 68 -0.84 9.47 1.29
CA THR A 68 -1.73 9.53 0.12
C THR A 68 -3.17 9.93 0.48
N ILE A 69 -3.60 9.66 1.71
CA ILE A 69 -4.89 10.14 2.26
C ILE A 69 -4.96 11.68 2.24
N HIS A 70 -3.81 12.32 2.44
CA HIS A 70 -3.65 13.76 2.47
C HIS A 70 -3.15 14.33 1.14
N GLY A 71 -3.07 13.51 0.08
CA GLY A 71 -2.71 13.95 -1.26
C GLY A 71 -1.23 13.81 -1.64
N LEU A 72 -0.40 13.14 -0.82
CA LEU A 72 0.93 12.72 -1.30
C LEU A 72 0.82 11.68 -2.40
N SER A 73 1.81 11.62 -3.29
CA SER A 73 1.83 10.69 -4.43
C SER A 73 1.91 9.20 -4.04
N GLY A 74 2.49 8.88 -2.89
CA GLY A 74 2.82 7.51 -2.48
C GLY A 74 4.14 6.97 -3.07
N GLU A 75 4.86 7.78 -3.85
CA GLU A 75 6.19 7.44 -4.38
C GLU A 75 7.28 7.50 -3.30
N THR A 76 8.44 6.90 -3.59
CA THR A 76 9.62 6.92 -2.71
C THR A 76 10.19 8.33 -2.54
N ILE A 77 10.08 8.84 -1.31
CA ILE A 77 10.63 10.11 -0.83
C ILE A 77 12.15 9.98 -0.70
N SER A 78 12.88 10.98 -1.16
CA SER A 78 14.34 11.03 -1.13
C SER A 78 14.91 12.09 -0.20
N THR A 79 14.16 13.17 0.06
CA THR A 79 14.55 14.26 0.98
C THR A 79 13.37 15.19 1.28
N ILE A 80 13.41 15.86 2.43
CA ILE A 80 12.41 16.88 2.81
C ILE A 80 13.05 18.19 3.28
N TYR A 81 12.32 19.29 3.12
CA TYR A 81 12.71 20.60 3.64
C TYR A 81 11.51 21.41 4.10
N TYR A 82 11.52 21.88 5.35
CA TYR A 82 10.52 22.80 5.87
C TYR A 82 10.99 24.25 5.77
N SER A 83 10.13 25.13 5.22
CA SER A 83 10.38 26.57 5.17
C SER A 83 9.54 27.30 6.21
N GLU A 84 10.17 27.81 7.28
CA GLU A 84 9.49 28.65 8.28
C GLU A 84 8.96 29.97 7.67
N SER A 85 9.66 30.52 6.69
CA SER A 85 9.28 31.80 6.06
C SER A 85 7.99 31.71 5.26
N TYR A 86 7.74 30.55 4.64
CA TYR A 86 6.56 30.31 3.82
C TYR A 86 5.56 29.33 4.44
N GLN A 87 5.92 28.73 5.59
CA GLN A 87 5.13 27.75 6.33
C GLN A 87 4.66 26.59 5.44
N LEU A 88 5.60 26.01 4.71
CA LEU A 88 5.35 24.90 3.79
C LEU A 88 6.45 23.84 3.93
N LEU A 89 6.05 22.58 3.73
CA LEU A 89 6.96 21.45 3.64
C LEU A 89 7.15 21.10 2.16
N VAL A 90 8.39 21.01 1.71
CA VAL A 90 8.76 20.54 0.37
C VAL A 90 9.25 19.11 0.48
N VAL A 91 8.63 18.21 -0.28
CA VAL A 91 8.97 16.78 -0.35
C VAL A 91 9.55 16.51 -1.73
N GLY A 92 10.74 15.91 -1.78
CA GLY A 92 11.42 15.50 -3.01
C GLY A 92 11.47 13.99 -3.14
N TYR A 93 11.33 13.49 -4.36
CA TYR A 93 11.19 12.05 -4.64
C TYR A 93 12.33 11.53 -5.52
N GLU A 94 12.48 10.21 -5.56
CA GLU A 94 13.45 9.54 -6.44
C GLU A 94 13.15 9.71 -7.93
N SER A 95 11.87 9.84 -8.28
CA SER A 95 11.40 10.11 -9.65
C SER A 95 11.71 11.53 -10.14
N GLY A 96 12.11 12.43 -9.24
CA GLY A 96 12.21 13.86 -9.49
C GLY A 96 10.91 14.64 -9.27
N LEU A 97 9.84 13.97 -8.84
CA LEU A 97 8.64 14.63 -8.38
C LEU A 97 8.99 15.56 -7.19
N ILE A 98 8.26 16.67 -7.09
CA ILE A 98 8.28 17.53 -5.91
C ILE A 98 6.84 17.79 -5.48
N GLU A 99 6.56 17.66 -4.19
CA GLU A 99 5.26 17.99 -3.61
C GLU A 99 5.43 19.05 -2.52
N VAL A 100 4.53 20.02 -2.50
CA VAL A 100 4.51 21.10 -1.51
C VAL A 100 3.27 20.96 -0.65
N VAL A 101 3.47 20.70 0.65
CA VAL A 101 2.40 20.56 1.64
C VAL A 101 2.20 21.88 2.38
N PHE A 102 0.98 22.40 2.35
CA PHE A 102 0.63 23.65 3.03
C PHE A 102 0.14 23.40 4.46
N ASN A 103 0.59 24.22 5.41
CA ASN A 103 0.26 24.09 6.84
C ASN A 103 -1.24 24.36 7.17
N ASN A 104 -2.03 24.83 6.20
CA ASN A 104 -3.38 25.41 6.43
C ASN A 104 -4.56 24.46 6.16
N GLY A 105 -4.34 23.16 5.94
CA GLY A 105 -5.47 22.23 5.75
C GLY A 105 -5.20 20.97 4.92
N GLY A 106 -3.94 20.58 4.70
CA GLY A 106 -3.62 19.33 4.01
C GLY A 106 -3.67 19.40 2.48
N ASP A 107 -3.74 20.59 1.89
CA ASP A 107 -3.58 20.72 0.44
C ASP A 107 -2.13 20.38 0.05
N VAL A 108 -1.97 19.51 -0.95
CA VAL A 108 -0.69 19.15 -1.55
C VAL A 108 -0.65 19.66 -2.99
N LEU A 109 0.40 20.41 -3.32
CA LEU A 109 0.69 20.83 -4.69
C LEU A 109 1.75 19.91 -5.30
N THR A 110 1.35 19.14 -6.31
CA THR A 110 2.25 18.27 -7.08
C THR A 110 2.90 19.03 -8.24
N LEU A 111 4.23 18.95 -8.34
CA LEU A 111 5.04 19.59 -9.36
C LEU A 111 5.77 18.55 -10.20
N VAL A 112 5.43 18.50 -11.49
CA VAL A 112 5.90 17.46 -12.44
C VAL A 112 6.96 17.96 -13.43
N ASP A 113 7.39 19.22 -13.37
CA ASP A 113 8.29 19.81 -14.37
C ASP A 113 9.61 19.04 -14.57
N ILE A 114 10.19 18.49 -13.49
CA ILE A 114 11.40 17.65 -13.56
C ILE A 114 11.04 16.27 -14.14
N VAL A 115 9.92 15.68 -13.70
CA VAL A 115 9.39 14.39 -14.18
C VAL A 115 9.11 14.42 -15.68
N ASP A 116 8.56 15.51 -16.20
CA ASP A 116 8.21 15.65 -17.62
C ASP A 116 9.39 16.11 -18.50
N LYS A 117 10.55 16.38 -17.90
CA LYS A 117 11.71 16.87 -18.65
C LYS A 117 12.34 15.76 -19.51
N VAL A 118 11.97 15.72 -20.79
CA VAL A 118 12.45 14.71 -21.76
C VAL A 118 13.96 14.72 -22.02
N THR A 119 14.65 15.83 -21.72
CA THR A 119 16.11 15.93 -21.90
C THR A 119 16.91 15.29 -20.75
N ILE A 120 16.22 14.79 -19.72
CA ILE A 120 16.82 14.17 -18.53
C ILE A 120 16.30 12.74 -18.46
N SER A 121 17.21 11.77 -18.38
CA SER A 121 16.85 10.36 -18.19
C SER A 121 16.11 10.17 -16.87
N PRO A 122 15.07 9.31 -16.78
CA PRO A 122 14.37 9.02 -15.52
C PRO A 122 15.31 8.72 -14.34
N THR A 123 16.35 7.92 -14.58
CA THR A 123 17.37 7.54 -13.56
C THR A 123 18.17 8.73 -13.00
N ASN A 124 18.18 9.87 -13.69
CA ASN A 124 18.92 11.05 -13.28
C ASN A 124 18.04 12.10 -12.60
N LYS A 125 16.73 11.87 -12.44
CA LYS A 125 15.79 12.88 -11.95
C LYS A 125 15.73 13.00 -10.43
N ARG A 126 16.26 12.02 -9.70
CA ARG A 126 16.29 11.97 -8.23
C ARG A 126 16.65 13.32 -7.60
N ILE A 127 15.82 13.72 -6.64
CA ILE A 127 16.09 14.88 -5.79
C ILE A 127 17.03 14.46 -4.66
N ASN A 128 18.17 15.12 -4.51
CA ASN A 128 19.20 14.74 -3.54
C ASN A 128 19.21 15.62 -2.29
N HIS A 129 18.97 16.92 -2.46
CA HIS A 129 19.03 17.88 -1.36
C HIS A 129 18.35 19.20 -1.73
N PHE A 130 17.77 19.86 -0.72
CA PHE A 130 17.21 21.19 -0.82
C PHE A 130 18.06 22.21 -0.03
N ASN A 131 18.47 23.30 -0.68
CA ASN A 131 19.13 24.42 -0.01
C ASN A 131 18.35 25.71 -0.26
N ALA A 132 17.85 26.35 0.79
CA ALA A 132 17.06 27.58 0.66
C ALA A 132 17.89 28.84 0.96
N LEU A 133 17.65 29.88 0.17
CA LEU A 133 18.06 31.25 0.46
C LEU A 133 17.04 32.25 -0.06
N GLU A 134 16.56 33.11 0.84
CA GLU A 134 15.49 34.06 0.55
C GLU A 134 14.30 33.32 -0.06
N ASN A 135 13.91 33.67 -1.29
CA ASN A 135 12.73 33.11 -1.96
C ASN A 135 13.09 31.90 -2.83
N ASN A 136 14.37 31.53 -2.94
CA ASN A 136 14.84 30.49 -3.85
C ASN A 136 15.24 29.21 -3.09
N LEU A 137 14.78 28.09 -3.61
CA LEU A 137 15.18 26.74 -3.24
C LEU A 137 16.08 26.18 -4.34
N TYR A 138 17.34 25.92 -4.02
CA TYR A 138 18.30 25.24 -4.89
C TYR A 138 18.20 23.74 -4.66
N ILE A 139 17.79 23.03 -5.71
CA ILE A 139 17.47 21.62 -5.71
C ILE A 139 18.65 20.87 -6.33
N ALA A 140 19.41 20.14 -5.52
CA ALA A 140 20.47 19.27 -5.99
C ALA A 140 19.87 17.97 -6.56
N THR A 141 20.34 17.53 -7.72
CA THR A 141 19.80 16.36 -8.44
C THR A 141 20.90 15.54 -9.09
N ASN A 142 20.55 14.38 -9.66
CA ASN A 142 21.49 13.56 -10.45
C ASN A 142 21.81 14.14 -11.84
N TYR A 143 21.24 15.30 -12.22
CA TYR A 143 21.54 15.99 -13.48
C TYR A 143 22.19 17.37 -13.33
N GLY A 144 22.19 17.95 -12.13
CA GLY A 144 22.65 19.31 -11.88
C GLY A 144 21.89 19.96 -10.74
N ILE A 145 21.62 21.26 -10.87
CA ILE A 145 20.90 22.06 -9.87
C ILE A 145 19.69 22.71 -10.54
N SER A 146 18.50 22.57 -9.97
CA SER A 146 17.32 23.33 -10.39
C SER A 146 16.98 24.38 -9.34
N VAL A 147 16.50 25.56 -9.78
CA VAL A 147 16.07 26.63 -8.88
C VAL A 147 14.55 26.67 -8.87
N PHE A 148 13.96 26.71 -7.69
CA PHE A 148 12.53 26.83 -7.48
C PHE A 148 12.22 28.03 -6.60
N ASN A 149 11.22 28.83 -6.97
CA ASN A 149 10.83 30.00 -6.21
C ASN A 149 9.69 29.66 -5.23
N LEU A 150 9.94 29.76 -3.93
CA LEU A 150 8.99 29.36 -2.87
C LEU A 150 7.80 30.31 -2.73
N GLU A 151 7.93 31.57 -3.17
CA GLU A 151 6.82 32.54 -3.13
C GLU A 151 5.85 32.34 -4.30
N ARG A 152 6.40 32.15 -5.50
CA ARG A 152 5.62 32.00 -6.74
C ARG A 152 5.24 30.56 -7.04
N LEU A 153 5.90 29.61 -6.39
CA LEU A 153 5.78 28.17 -6.62
C LEU A 153 6.07 27.79 -8.09
N GLU A 154 7.14 28.36 -8.65
CA GLU A 154 7.53 28.17 -10.05
C GLU A 154 9.01 27.79 -10.17
N PHE A 155 9.34 26.94 -11.14
CA PHE A 155 10.72 26.67 -11.53
C PHE A 155 11.35 27.85 -12.27
N GLY A 156 12.61 28.11 -11.93
CA GLY A 156 13.50 29.04 -12.61
C GLY A 156 14.54 28.32 -13.45
N ASP A 157 15.79 28.76 -13.35
CA ASP A 157 16.90 28.19 -14.11
C ASP A 157 17.28 26.77 -13.64
N THR A 158 17.78 25.98 -14.59
CA THR A 158 18.47 24.71 -14.32
C THR A 158 19.93 24.84 -14.72
N TYR A 159 20.83 24.59 -13.79
CA TYR A 159 22.27 24.67 -13.96
C TYR A 159 22.86 23.30 -14.29
N PHE A 160 23.23 23.10 -15.56
CA PHE A 160 24.04 21.97 -16.02
C PHE A 160 25.52 22.33 -15.89
N ILE A 161 26.11 21.98 -14.75
CA ILE A 161 27.44 22.46 -14.31
C ILE A 161 28.59 21.48 -14.60
N GLY A 162 28.32 20.42 -15.37
CA GLY A 162 29.33 19.49 -15.85
C GLY A 162 30.15 20.07 -16.99
N ASP A 163 31.24 19.37 -17.33
CA ASP A 163 32.13 19.78 -18.40
C ASP A 163 31.37 19.95 -19.72
N ASN A 164 31.58 21.09 -20.38
CA ASN A 164 30.83 21.50 -21.59
C ASN A 164 29.31 21.61 -21.40
N GLY A 165 28.84 21.90 -20.18
CA GLY A 165 27.41 21.97 -19.87
C GLY A 165 26.74 20.60 -19.72
N GLY A 166 27.52 19.57 -19.38
CA GLY A 166 27.02 18.22 -19.15
C GLY A 166 26.19 18.09 -17.87
N GLN A 167 25.37 17.04 -17.81
CA GLN A 167 24.70 16.61 -16.58
C GLN A 167 25.70 15.93 -15.66
N LEU A 168 25.60 16.19 -14.35
CA LEU A 168 26.37 15.49 -13.32
C LEU A 168 25.56 15.35 -12.04
N THR A 169 25.96 14.42 -11.19
CA THR A 169 25.32 14.19 -9.90
C THR A 169 25.80 15.22 -8.88
N VAL A 170 24.89 16.07 -8.43
CA VAL A 170 25.07 16.98 -7.29
C VAL A 170 24.40 16.37 -6.08
N ASN A 171 25.19 16.00 -5.07
CA ASN A 171 24.65 15.41 -3.83
C ASN A 171 24.06 16.49 -2.93
N GLN A 172 24.74 17.63 -2.83
CA GLN A 172 24.38 18.68 -1.89
C GLN A 172 24.88 20.04 -2.33
N THR A 173 24.13 21.09 -1.98
CA THR A 173 24.50 22.49 -2.21
C THR A 173 24.53 23.27 -0.91
N THR A 174 25.38 24.28 -0.84
CA THR A 174 25.38 25.28 0.23
C THR A 174 25.75 26.66 -0.28
N ILE A 175 25.31 27.69 0.43
CA ILE A 175 25.63 29.08 0.09
C ILE A 175 26.56 29.64 1.15
N TYR A 176 27.69 30.17 0.69
CA TYR A 176 28.74 30.68 1.55
C TYR A 176 29.44 31.86 0.91
N ASN A 177 29.53 32.98 1.63
CA ASN A 177 30.19 34.23 1.19
C ASN A 177 29.76 34.72 -0.22
N GLY A 178 28.47 34.60 -0.55
CA GLY A 178 27.92 35.05 -1.84
C GLY A 178 28.14 34.09 -3.01
N PHE A 179 28.64 32.89 -2.74
CA PHE A 179 28.79 31.82 -3.73
C PHE A 179 27.90 30.63 -3.39
N ILE A 180 27.40 29.95 -4.41
CA ILE A 180 26.85 28.61 -4.29
C ILE A 180 27.97 27.60 -4.50
N TYR A 181 28.08 26.65 -3.57
CA TYR A 181 28.98 25.51 -3.64
C TYR A 181 28.16 24.24 -3.83
N ALA A 182 28.62 23.34 -4.70
CA ALA A 182 27.97 22.09 -5.03
C ALA A 182 28.93 20.91 -4.88
N ALA A 183 28.64 20.00 -3.96
CA ALA A 183 29.37 18.76 -3.77
C ALA A 183 28.90 17.73 -4.81
N CYS A 184 29.80 17.32 -5.70
CA CYS A 184 29.46 16.44 -6.81
C CYS A 184 30.13 15.05 -6.66
N SER A 185 29.43 14.02 -7.17
CA SER A 185 29.91 12.63 -7.22
C SER A 185 30.83 12.38 -8.42
N ASP A 186 31.34 11.15 -8.53
CA ASP A 186 32.00 10.58 -9.71
C ASP A 186 33.23 11.36 -10.19
N GLY A 187 33.94 11.99 -9.26
CA GLY A 187 35.17 12.73 -9.55
C GLY A 187 34.95 14.16 -10.04
N ASN A 188 33.72 14.65 -10.09
CA ASN A 188 33.38 16.00 -10.58
C ASN A 188 33.76 17.15 -9.62
N GLY A 189 34.16 16.83 -8.39
CA GLY A 189 34.70 17.78 -7.44
C GLY A 189 33.65 18.63 -6.72
N ILE A 190 34.12 19.69 -6.06
CA ILE A 190 33.28 20.78 -5.56
C ILE A 190 33.25 21.87 -6.62
N LYS A 191 32.06 22.18 -7.12
CA LYS A 191 31.80 23.29 -8.05
C LYS A 191 31.42 24.54 -7.26
N LYS A 192 31.80 25.72 -7.76
CA LYS A 192 31.55 27.02 -7.14
C LYS A 192 31.07 28.02 -8.19
N GLY A 193 29.99 28.73 -7.90
CA GLY A 193 29.44 29.78 -8.77
C GLY A 193 29.08 31.05 -7.98
N LEU A 194 29.30 32.22 -8.58
CA LEU A 194 28.96 33.51 -7.94
C LEU A 194 27.45 33.76 -8.04
N LEU A 195 26.78 33.88 -6.89
CA LEU A 195 25.31 33.92 -6.83
C LEU A 195 24.71 35.17 -7.51
N THR A 196 25.45 36.28 -7.47
CA THR A 196 25.02 37.55 -8.08
C THR A 196 25.30 37.62 -9.58
N ASN A 197 25.89 36.58 -10.18
CA ASN A 197 26.15 36.55 -11.61
C ASN A 197 24.83 36.29 -12.37
N PRO A 198 24.36 37.22 -13.22
CA PRO A 198 23.11 37.05 -13.95
C PRO A 198 23.15 35.91 -14.99
N ASN A 199 24.33 35.38 -15.32
CA ASN A 199 24.51 34.29 -16.27
C ASN A 199 25.00 33.00 -15.60
N LEU A 200 24.59 32.75 -14.36
CA LEU A 200 24.99 31.54 -13.62
C LEU A 200 24.54 30.24 -14.30
N ILE A 201 23.56 30.30 -15.21
CA ILE A 201 23.15 29.18 -16.06
C ILE A 201 24.24 28.71 -17.04
N ASP A 202 25.18 29.57 -17.41
CA ASP A 202 26.31 29.20 -18.26
C ASP A 202 27.39 28.51 -17.43
N TYR A 203 27.65 27.24 -17.74
CA TYR A 203 28.64 26.38 -17.07
C TYR A 203 30.05 26.99 -16.99
N GLN A 204 30.40 27.92 -17.88
CA GLN A 204 31.69 28.63 -17.84
C GLN A 204 31.85 29.55 -16.63
N ASN A 205 30.76 29.86 -15.93
CA ASN A 205 30.76 30.65 -14.70
C ASN A 205 30.90 29.80 -13.43
N TRP A 206 31.17 28.50 -13.58
CA TRP A 206 31.37 27.57 -12.48
C TRP A 206 32.82 27.09 -12.43
N ASP A 207 33.48 27.30 -11.30
CA ASP A 207 34.84 26.84 -11.04
C ASP A 207 34.83 25.50 -10.30
N THR A 208 35.74 24.59 -10.64
CA THR A 208 36.06 23.45 -9.77
C THR A 208 37.11 23.86 -8.75
N VAL A 209 36.71 24.02 -7.48
CA VAL A 209 37.60 24.46 -6.40
C VAL A 209 38.33 23.31 -5.71
N ASN A 210 37.80 22.09 -5.81
CA ASN A 210 38.49 20.89 -5.36
C ASN A 210 38.07 19.69 -6.20
N SER A 211 39.02 18.84 -6.60
CA SER A 211 38.75 17.62 -7.38
C SER A 211 38.27 16.45 -6.48
N GLY A 212 37.81 15.35 -7.08
CA GLY A 212 37.44 14.13 -6.37
C GLY A 212 35.93 13.97 -6.22
N SER A 213 35.49 13.02 -5.39
CA SER A 213 34.07 12.71 -5.19
C SER A 213 33.63 13.16 -3.78
N TRP A 214 32.57 13.96 -3.71
CA TRP A 214 32.17 14.66 -2.49
C TRP A 214 30.74 14.30 -2.11
N LEU A 215 30.55 13.77 -0.89
CA LEU A 215 29.26 13.36 -0.36
C LEU A 215 28.40 14.56 0.05
N GLY A 216 29.00 15.64 0.55
CA GLY A 216 28.24 16.81 1.00
C GLY A 216 29.08 18.07 1.24
N VAL A 217 28.40 19.21 1.33
CA VAL A 217 28.99 20.52 1.65
C VAL A 217 28.01 21.36 2.48
N GLN A 218 28.46 21.99 3.55
CA GLN A 218 27.64 22.82 4.44
C GLN A 218 28.40 24.07 4.90
N ALA A 219 27.68 25.16 5.08
CA ALA A 219 28.17 26.37 5.71
C ALA A 219 27.63 26.46 7.14
N VAL A 220 28.52 26.66 8.12
CA VAL A 220 28.16 26.90 9.53
C VAL A 220 28.78 28.22 9.95
N GLN A 221 27.93 29.22 10.18
CA GLN A 221 28.35 30.61 10.43
C GLN A 221 29.34 31.11 9.36
N ASN A 222 30.61 31.28 9.74
CA ASN A 222 31.68 31.81 8.90
C ASN A 222 32.65 30.72 8.41
N SER A 223 32.22 29.46 8.44
CA SER A 223 33.04 28.30 8.07
C SER A 223 32.33 27.47 7.01
N LEU A 224 33.08 27.00 6.02
CA LEU A 224 32.62 26.03 5.02
C LEU A 224 33.21 24.66 5.38
N TYR A 225 32.38 23.63 5.38
CA TYR A 225 32.81 22.25 5.57
C TYR A 225 32.34 21.39 4.41
N ALA A 226 33.13 20.37 4.06
CA ALA A 226 32.76 19.40 3.04
C ALA A 226 33.23 18.01 3.45
N ILE A 227 32.52 16.99 2.98
CA ILE A 227 32.79 15.60 3.32
C ILE A 227 32.97 14.79 2.05
N ASN A 228 34.09 14.08 1.97
CA ASN A 228 34.54 13.36 0.77
C ASN A 228 34.23 11.87 0.89
N THR A 229 34.14 11.15 -0.24
CA THR A 229 33.93 9.70 -0.25
C THR A 229 35.08 8.92 0.41
N ASN A 230 36.23 9.55 0.64
CA ASN A 230 37.33 9.00 1.46
C ASN A 230 37.07 9.06 2.98
N ARG A 231 35.88 9.53 3.39
CA ARG A 231 35.38 9.67 4.77
C ARG A 231 36.07 10.76 5.60
N TYR A 232 36.84 11.64 4.98
CA TYR A 232 37.37 12.83 5.65
C TYR A 232 36.42 14.01 5.55
N ILE A 233 36.31 14.73 6.66
CA ILE A 233 35.75 16.08 6.72
C ILE A 233 36.87 17.08 6.47
N TYR A 234 36.57 18.08 5.66
CA TYR A 234 37.46 19.16 5.28
C TYR A 234 36.86 20.50 5.70
N SER A 235 37.72 21.44 6.12
CA SER A 235 37.36 22.86 6.19
C SER A 235 37.76 23.56 4.89
N GLY A 236 36.85 24.34 4.32
CA GLY A 236 37.10 25.20 3.17
C GLY A 236 37.42 26.62 3.60
N ASN A 237 38.58 27.14 3.18
CA ASN A 237 38.93 28.56 3.33
C ASN A 237 39.61 29.06 2.05
N ASN A 238 39.06 30.11 1.43
CA ASN A 238 39.53 30.66 0.16
C ASN A 238 39.78 29.57 -0.90
N ASP A 239 38.79 28.68 -1.08
CA ASP A 239 38.80 27.57 -2.04
C ASP A 239 39.86 26.48 -1.79
N VAL A 240 40.58 26.56 -0.68
CA VAL A 240 41.49 25.50 -0.20
C VAL A 240 40.78 24.67 0.85
N PHE A 241 40.77 23.34 0.65
CA PHE A 241 40.15 22.39 1.56
C PHE A 241 41.23 21.67 2.40
N ILE A 242 41.18 21.88 3.71
CA ILE A 242 42.13 21.30 4.67
C ILE A 242 41.44 20.16 5.43
N GLN A 243 42.07 19.00 5.42
CA GLN A 243 41.58 17.81 6.12
C GLN A 243 41.54 18.03 7.63
N LEU A 244 40.42 17.67 8.27
CA LEU A 244 40.22 17.80 9.71
C LEU A 244 40.20 16.43 10.40
N GLN A 245 39.14 15.65 10.17
CA GLN A 245 38.86 14.40 10.86
C GLN A 245 38.38 13.34 9.87
N GLN A 246 38.79 12.09 10.10
CA GLN A 246 38.22 10.93 9.40
C GLN A 246 37.07 10.36 10.22
N ILE A 247 36.00 9.95 9.54
CA ILE A 247 34.90 9.19 10.12
C ILE A 247 35.10 7.70 9.78
N GLU A 248 34.82 6.83 10.75
CA GLU A 248 35.11 5.40 10.65
C GLU A 248 34.19 4.67 9.66
N THR A 249 32.94 5.11 9.57
CA THR A 249 31.89 4.61 8.68
C THR A 249 31.61 5.62 7.57
N THR A 250 31.01 5.17 6.47
CA THR A 250 30.64 6.06 5.37
C THR A 250 29.53 7.02 5.84
N PRO A 251 29.73 8.34 5.74
CA PRO A 251 28.69 9.31 6.06
C PRO A 251 27.50 9.20 5.13
N ILE A 252 26.30 9.27 5.70
CA ILE A 252 25.02 9.16 4.99
C ILE A 252 24.40 10.54 4.80
N LYS A 253 24.40 11.37 5.86
CA LYS A 253 23.81 12.72 5.83
C LYS A 253 24.75 13.77 6.40
N PHE A 254 24.72 14.96 5.81
CA PHE A 254 25.51 16.11 6.23
C PHE A 254 24.63 17.35 6.41
N SER A 255 24.08 17.50 7.62
CA SER A 255 23.11 18.54 7.97
C SER A 255 23.72 19.62 8.87
N THR A 256 22.99 20.71 9.07
CA THR A 256 23.49 21.85 9.84
C THR A 256 22.35 22.64 10.48
N THR A 257 22.67 23.32 11.58
CA THR A 257 21.90 24.47 12.09
C THR A 257 22.74 25.74 11.92
N THR A 258 22.21 26.89 12.33
CA THR A 258 23.00 28.14 12.33
C THR A 258 24.31 28.07 13.13
N THR A 259 24.43 27.13 14.09
CA THR A 259 25.55 27.06 15.05
C THR A 259 26.28 25.72 15.05
N HIS A 260 25.69 24.66 14.51
CA HIS A 260 26.24 23.31 14.58
C HIS A 260 26.30 22.63 13.21
N LEU A 261 27.28 21.77 13.07
CA LEU A 261 27.44 20.82 11.97
C LEU A 261 27.07 19.42 12.47
N MET A 262 26.29 18.68 11.68
CA MET A 262 25.93 17.30 11.99
C MET A 262 26.40 16.36 10.88
N VAL A 263 27.01 15.26 11.27
CA VAL A 263 27.44 14.18 10.37
C VAL A 263 26.79 12.89 10.84
N THR A 264 25.84 12.41 10.07
CA THR A 264 25.17 11.13 10.34
C THR A 264 25.85 10.02 9.55
N THR A 265 26.06 8.90 10.22
CA THR A 265 26.53 7.62 9.69
C THR A 265 25.57 6.54 10.13
N SER A 266 25.69 5.31 9.62
CA SER A 266 24.78 4.22 10.02
C SER A 266 24.81 3.90 11.52
N SER A 267 25.87 4.27 12.25
CA SER A 267 26.02 3.94 13.68
C SER A 267 26.19 5.10 14.64
N ASN A 268 26.41 6.30 14.10
CA ASN A 268 26.77 7.48 14.88
C ASN A 268 26.24 8.76 14.27
N VAL A 269 25.86 9.72 15.11
CA VAL A 269 25.67 11.13 14.74
C VAL A 269 26.69 11.98 15.49
N PHE A 270 27.58 12.63 14.74
CA PHE A 270 28.55 13.57 15.30
C PHE A 270 28.03 14.99 15.20
N VAL A 271 28.02 15.72 16.31
CA VAL A 271 27.61 17.14 16.36
C VAL A 271 28.82 17.99 16.72
N PHE A 272 29.19 18.89 15.83
CA PHE A 272 30.28 19.84 16.04
C PHE A 272 29.74 21.26 16.16
N ASP A 273 30.42 22.11 16.94
CA ASP A 273 30.18 23.55 16.92
C ASP A 273 30.77 24.22 15.66
N ALA A 274 30.51 25.51 15.46
CA ALA A 274 31.04 26.29 14.34
C ALA A 274 32.59 26.42 14.31
N SER A 275 33.27 26.07 15.41
CA SER A 275 34.74 26.00 15.51
C SER A 275 35.27 24.57 15.28
N PHE A 276 34.40 23.64 14.90
CA PHE A 276 34.69 22.22 14.71
C PHE A 276 35.08 21.47 16.00
N ASN A 277 34.67 21.94 17.16
CA ASN A 277 34.79 21.15 18.39
C ASN A 277 33.62 20.16 18.48
N LEU A 278 33.90 18.90 18.81
CA LEU A 278 32.87 17.90 19.04
C LEU A 278 32.06 18.27 20.30
N VAL A 279 30.76 18.50 20.13
CA VAL A 279 29.80 18.82 21.20
C VAL A 279 29.19 17.53 21.74
N THR A 280 28.73 16.66 20.84
CA THR A 280 28.15 15.37 21.19
C THR A 280 28.40 14.34 20.11
N GLN A 281 28.43 13.08 20.50
CA GLN A 281 28.44 11.93 19.61
C GLN A 281 27.34 11.01 20.09
N ALA A 282 26.26 10.90 19.31
CA ALA A 282 25.20 9.96 19.57
C ALA A 282 25.54 8.63 18.89
N GLU A 283 25.49 7.53 19.63
CA GLU A 283 25.80 6.19 19.14
C GLU A 283 24.62 5.22 19.36
N ILE A 284 24.52 4.19 18.53
CA ILE A 284 23.55 3.10 18.73
C ILE A 284 23.74 2.49 20.13
N ASN A 285 22.63 2.19 20.82
CA ASN A 285 22.67 1.47 22.08
C ASN A 285 21.93 0.12 21.99
N PRO A 286 22.14 -0.81 22.94
CA PRO A 286 21.55 -2.15 22.88
C PRO A 286 20.02 -2.23 23.01
N LEU A 287 19.34 -1.14 23.37
CA LEU A 287 17.88 -1.08 23.41
C LEU A 287 17.28 -0.75 22.04
N PHE A 288 18.07 -0.09 21.18
CA PHE A 288 17.66 0.36 19.86
C PHE A 288 18.72 -0.06 18.83
N GLU A 289 18.84 -1.36 18.57
CA GLU A 289 19.74 -1.90 17.54
C GLU A 289 19.15 -1.62 16.14
N THR A 290 19.57 -0.52 15.51
CA THR A 290 19.09 -0.01 14.21
C THR A 290 20.24 0.65 13.44
N GLU A 291 20.04 1.06 12.20
CA GLU A 291 20.90 2.05 11.52
C GLU A 291 20.33 3.47 11.63
N PHE A 292 21.19 4.49 11.76
CA PHE A 292 20.81 5.90 11.66
C PHE A 292 20.86 6.41 10.22
N THR A 293 19.90 7.24 9.84
CA THR A 293 19.70 7.68 8.44
C THR A 293 19.88 9.19 8.26
N ALA A 294 19.33 9.98 9.17
CA ALA A 294 19.41 11.44 9.16
C ALA A 294 19.36 12.00 10.59
N ALA A 295 19.67 13.28 10.75
CA ALA A 295 19.54 13.95 12.05
C ALA A 295 19.24 15.44 11.91
N ALA A 296 18.39 15.93 12.81
CA ALA A 296 18.11 17.34 13.02
C ALA A 296 18.36 17.72 14.48
N LEU A 297 18.89 18.92 14.69
CA LEU A 297 19.10 19.49 16.02
C LEU A 297 18.10 20.63 16.22
N TYR A 298 17.25 20.52 17.22
CA TYR A 298 16.32 21.57 17.60
C TYR A 298 16.40 21.81 19.10
N SER A 299 16.67 23.06 19.49
CA SER A 299 17.01 23.41 20.87
C SER A 299 18.21 22.56 21.37
N ASP A 300 18.11 21.94 22.53
CA ASP A 300 19.14 21.07 23.13
C ASP A 300 18.92 19.56 22.83
N TYR A 301 18.05 19.22 21.87
CA TYR A 301 17.73 17.83 21.53
C TYR A 301 18.08 17.49 20.10
N LEU A 302 18.72 16.34 19.94
CA LEU A 302 18.99 15.70 18.67
C LEU A 302 17.85 14.74 18.34
N TYR A 303 17.30 14.84 17.14
CA TYR A 303 16.26 13.97 16.60
C TYR A 303 16.88 13.18 15.45
N ILE A 304 17.07 11.89 15.65
CA ILE A 304 17.79 11.00 14.74
C ILE A 304 16.78 10.11 14.03
N GLY A 305 16.75 10.15 12.70
CA GLY A 305 16.02 9.16 11.91
C GLY A 305 16.71 7.81 11.96
N SER A 306 15.93 6.74 12.05
CA SER A 306 16.41 5.36 12.12
C SER A 306 15.74 4.48 11.07
N GLN A 307 16.23 3.26 10.85
CA GLN A 307 15.59 2.26 9.98
C GLN A 307 14.42 1.55 10.66
N ASP A 308 14.46 1.38 11.99
CA ASP A 308 13.54 0.47 12.69
C ASP A 308 12.65 1.15 13.74
N PHE A 309 12.99 2.34 14.23
CA PHE A 309 12.40 2.96 15.43
C PHE A 309 11.94 4.42 15.21
N GLY A 310 11.63 4.79 13.98
CA GLY A 310 11.22 6.14 13.64
C GLY A 310 12.28 7.18 14.03
N ILE A 311 11.88 8.17 14.83
CA ILE A 311 12.78 9.18 15.39
C ILE A 311 13.27 8.79 16.79
N LEU A 312 14.59 8.66 16.94
CA LEU A 312 15.26 8.54 18.23
C LEU A 312 15.71 9.91 18.71
N LYS A 313 15.06 10.40 19.76
CA LYS A 313 15.34 11.70 20.39
C LYS A 313 16.29 11.53 21.57
N THR A 314 17.37 12.32 21.61
CA THR A 314 18.30 12.36 22.75
C THR A 314 18.75 13.78 23.08
N SER A 315 19.15 14.03 24.32
CA SER A 315 19.79 15.30 24.70
C SER A 315 21.22 15.34 24.18
N ILE A 316 21.64 16.50 23.65
CA ILE A 316 23.05 16.70 23.25
C ILE A 316 24.03 16.55 24.43
N SER A 317 23.57 16.68 25.67
CA SER A 317 24.41 16.49 26.86
C SER A 317 24.72 15.02 27.18
N ASN A 318 24.01 14.06 26.57
CA ASN A 318 24.13 12.63 26.86
C ASN A 318 24.49 11.83 25.61
N GLY A 319 23.71 11.95 24.53
CA GLY A 319 23.97 11.24 23.27
C GLY A 319 23.83 9.70 23.36
N PHE A 320 23.09 9.17 24.33
CA PHE A 320 22.97 7.71 24.50
C PHE A 320 21.62 7.23 25.01
N ASP A 321 20.89 8.04 25.78
CA ASP A 321 19.52 7.72 26.20
C ASP A 321 18.53 8.25 25.14
N TYR A 322 17.73 7.36 24.56
CA TYR A 322 16.78 7.68 23.49
C TYR A 322 15.32 7.58 23.95
N GLU A 323 14.51 8.49 23.43
CA GLU A 323 13.06 8.45 23.40
C GLU A 323 12.63 8.19 21.95
N GLU A 324 11.88 7.12 21.71
CA GLU A 324 11.33 6.76 20.41
C GLU A 324 10.06 7.58 20.09
N ILE A 325 9.97 8.08 18.87
CA ILE A 325 8.86 8.93 18.40
C ILE A 325 8.48 8.53 16.98
N HIS A 326 7.28 7.98 16.82
CA HIS A 326 6.62 7.75 15.54
C HIS A 326 5.10 7.54 15.77
N PRO A 327 4.26 7.73 14.74
CA PRO A 327 2.88 7.26 14.74
C PRO A 327 2.79 5.72 14.82
N ASP A 328 1.67 5.20 15.32
CA ASP A 328 1.40 3.76 15.32
C ASP A 328 1.16 3.25 13.89
N GLY A 329 1.65 2.06 13.55
CA GLY A 329 1.61 1.56 12.18
C GLY A 329 2.20 0.15 11.99
N PRO A 330 2.03 -0.44 10.79
CA PRO A 330 2.67 -1.70 10.44
C PRO A 330 4.21 -1.58 10.43
N LEU A 331 4.89 -2.73 10.41
CA LEU A 331 6.36 -2.79 10.37
C LEU A 331 6.94 -2.11 9.13
N LEU A 332 6.28 -2.22 7.98
CA LEU A 332 6.79 -1.78 6.67
C LEU A 332 5.67 -1.25 5.76
N ASN A 333 6.05 -0.48 4.75
CA ASN A 333 5.15 0.05 3.70
C ASN A 333 5.08 -0.84 2.44
N GLU A 334 5.46 -2.12 2.54
CA GLU A 334 5.46 -3.08 1.43
C GLU A 334 4.66 -4.34 1.81
N PRO A 335 3.35 -4.23 2.10
CA PRO A 335 2.53 -5.39 2.45
C PRO A 335 2.49 -6.38 1.29
N PHE A 336 2.73 -7.65 1.58
CA PHE A 336 2.73 -8.72 0.59
C PHE A 336 1.41 -9.49 0.56
N SER A 337 0.92 -9.91 1.73
CA SER A 337 -0.38 -10.57 1.87
C SER A 337 -1.07 -10.07 3.13
N ILE A 338 -2.40 -10.00 3.07
CA ILE A 338 -3.27 -9.54 4.13
C ILE A 338 -4.43 -10.50 4.34
N GLU A 339 -4.85 -10.68 5.59
CA GLU A 339 -6.03 -11.48 5.93
C GLU A 339 -6.77 -10.85 7.10
N THR A 340 -8.09 -10.69 6.99
CA THR A 340 -8.90 -10.04 8.02
C THR A 340 -9.33 -11.01 9.11
N SER A 341 -9.24 -10.57 10.36
CA SER A 341 -9.92 -11.18 11.50
C SER A 341 -11.17 -10.35 11.87
N PRO A 342 -12.07 -10.86 12.73
CA PRO A 342 -13.20 -10.08 13.20
C PRO A 342 -12.85 -8.72 13.82
N ASP A 343 -11.67 -8.62 14.42
CA ASP A 343 -11.15 -7.49 15.18
C ASP A 343 -10.04 -6.69 14.47
N GLY A 344 -9.66 -7.06 13.24
CA GLY A 344 -8.80 -6.24 12.39
C GLY A 344 -8.19 -6.98 11.20
N VAL A 345 -6.87 -6.83 10.99
CA VAL A 345 -6.18 -7.36 9.81
C VAL A 345 -4.74 -7.76 10.11
N TRP A 346 -4.34 -8.94 9.64
CA TRP A 346 -2.97 -9.44 9.63
C TRP A 346 -2.27 -9.02 8.34
N VAL A 347 -0.97 -8.74 8.42
CA VAL A 347 -0.14 -8.28 7.30
C VAL A 347 1.21 -8.99 7.35
N THR A 348 1.61 -9.62 6.25
CA THR A 348 2.99 -10.08 6.06
C THR A 348 3.73 -9.23 5.05
N PHE A 349 5.07 -9.30 5.09
CA PHE A 349 5.97 -8.53 4.22
C PHE A 349 6.94 -9.44 3.45
N GLY A 350 6.53 -10.69 3.18
CA GLY A 350 7.31 -11.64 2.39
C GLY A 350 7.47 -11.20 0.95
N GLU A 351 8.19 -11.99 0.16
CA GLU A 351 8.43 -11.66 -1.24
C GLU A 351 8.78 -12.92 -2.03
N TYR A 352 8.21 -13.01 -3.22
CA TYR A 352 8.71 -13.81 -4.33
C TYR A 352 8.34 -13.10 -5.64
N ASP A 353 9.14 -13.29 -6.68
CA ASP A 353 8.88 -12.68 -7.99
C ASP A 353 7.79 -13.43 -8.78
N ILE A 354 7.43 -12.92 -9.96
CA ILE A 354 6.44 -13.55 -10.84
C ILE A 354 6.79 -14.99 -11.28
N PHE A 355 8.03 -15.43 -11.05
CA PHE A 355 8.54 -16.77 -11.31
C PHE A 355 8.60 -17.63 -10.04
N PHE A 356 7.95 -17.21 -8.95
CA PHE A 356 7.99 -17.88 -7.64
C PHE A 356 9.42 -18.08 -7.11
N ASN A 357 10.30 -17.14 -7.39
CA ASN A 357 11.64 -17.12 -6.83
C ASN A 357 11.68 -16.20 -5.58
N PRO A 358 11.95 -16.75 -4.39
CA PRO A 358 12.01 -15.96 -3.15
C PRO A 358 13.38 -15.30 -2.91
N TYR A 359 14.34 -15.42 -3.83
CA TYR A 359 15.70 -14.89 -3.64
C TYR A 359 15.89 -13.51 -4.30
N PRO A 360 16.63 -12.58 -3.65
CA PRO A 360 17.25 -12.71 -2.33
C PRO A 360 16.22 -12.81 -1.19
N LEU A 361 16.45 -13.71 -0.23
CA LEU A 361 15.51 -13.95 0.85
C LEU A 361 15.42 -12.73 1.76
N ASN A 362 14.21 -12.31 2.11
CA ASN A 362 13.98 -11.26 3.10
C ASN A 362 13.82 -11.83 4.52
N SER A 363 14.11 -10.98 5.50
CA SER A 363 14.08 -11.30 6.94
C SER A 363 13.19 -10.27 7.63
N ARG A 364 11.88 -10.46 7.49
CA ARG A 364 10.85 -9.50 7.92
C ARG A 364 9.87 -10.16 8.89
N GLY A 365 9.32 -9.36 9.78
CA GLY A 365 8.31 -9.78 10.76
C GLY A 365 6.88 -9.80 10.17
N ILE A 366 5.89 -9.69 11.05
CA ILE A 366 4.46 -9.67 10.73
C ILE A 366 3.81 -8.54 11.54
N SER A 367 2.76 -7.93 11.01
CA SER A 367 1.95 -6.93 11.70
C SER A 367 0.50 -7.40 11.85
N HIS A 368 -0.14 -7.02 12.96
CA HIS A 368 -1.55 -7.29 13.22
C HIS A 368 -2.21 -6.03 13.76
N LEU A 369 -3.14 -5.45 13.00
CA LEU A 369 -4.03 -4.42 13.49
C LEU A 369 -5.15 -5.10 14.29
N LYS A 370 -5.27 -4.80 15.57
CA LYS A 370 -6.30 -5.37 16.45
C LYS A 370 -6.94 -4.28 17.27
N ASN A 371 -8.25 -4.10 17.15
CA ASN A 371 -9.00 -3.03 17.85
C ASN A 371 -8.44 -1.60 17.62
N ASN A 372 -7.96 -1.33 16.40
CA ASN A 372 -7.31 -0.07 16.00
C ASN A 372 -5.94 0.22 16.64
N GLU A 373 -5.26 -0.79 17.18
CA GLU A 373 -3.87 -0.71 17.64
C GLU A 373 -3.02 -1.71 16.86
N TRP A 374 -1.82 -1.32 16.45
CA TRP A 374 -0.88 -2.22 15.78
C TRP A 374 -0.07 -3.02 16.78
N ASN A 375 -0.02 -4.34 16.56
CA ASN A 375 0.88 -5.25 17.22
C ASN A 375 1.86 -5.82 16.19
N ASN A 376 3.14 -5.56 16.39
CA ASN A 376 4.21 -5.91 15.47
C ASN A 376 5.06 -7.05 16.06
N ILE A 377 5.18 -8.15 15.34
CA ILE A 377 5.99 -9.32 15.71
C ILE A 377 7.28 -9.27 14.89
N ASN A 378 8.42 -9.10 15.54
CA ASN A 378 9.69 -8.91 14.86
C ASN A 378 10.21 -10.20 14.20
N TYR A 379 11.13 -10.06 13.24
CA TYR A 379 11.74 -11.19 12.53
C TYR A 379 12.39 -12.23 13.46
N SER A 380 13.00 -11.79 14.56
CA SER A 380 13.62 -12.67 15.55
C SER A 380 12.60 -13.52 16.34
N GLU A 381 11.35 -13.06 16.41
CA GLU A 381 10.26 -13.71 17.15
C GLU A 381 9.54 -14.77 16.31
N VAL A 382 9.56 -14.64 14.98
CA VAL A 382 8.97 -15.62 14.03
C VAL A 382 9.89 -16.81 13.73
N PHE A 383 10.77 -17.17 14.68
CA PHE A 383 11.75 -18.25 14.55
C PHE A 383 12.64 -18.12 13.30
N GLU A 384 12.95 -16.88 12.90
CA GLU A 384 13.74 -16.56 11.69
C GLU A 384 13.14 -17.11 10.39
N ALA A 385 11.83 -17.35 10.35
CA ALA A 385 11.12 -17.72 9.13
C ALA A 385 11.23 -16.60 8.08
N LYS A 386 11.53 -16.98 6.83
CA LYS A 386 11.82 -16.02 5.75
C LYS A 386 10.69 -15.95 4.74
N SER A 387 10.53 -14.82 4.05
CA SER A 387 9.55 -14.67 2.97
C SER A 387 8.14 -15.12 3.39
N LEU A 388 7.62 -14.59 4.49
CA LEU A 388 6.28 -14.89 5.00
C LEU A 388 5.19 -14.34 4.05
N ASN A 389 4.43 -15.20 3.39
CA ASN A 389 3.78 -14.85 2.11
C ASN A 389 2.27 -15.12 2.01
N ASN A 390 1.63 -15.75 3.00
CA ASN A 390 0.19 -15.96 3.01
C ASN A 390 -0.29 -16.20 4.45
N ILE A 391 -1.54 -15.85 4.76
CA ILE A 391 -2.11 -15.93 6.11
C ILE A 391 -3.43 -16.70 6.05
N ALA A 392 -3.67 -17.58 7.02
CA ALA A 392 -4.96 -18.23 7.24
C ALA A 392 -5.36 -18.10 8.72
N VAL A 393 -6.45 -17.37 8.97
CA VAL A 393 -7.05 -17.25 10.31
C VAL A 393 -7.99 -18.43 10.54
N ASN A 394 -7.86 -19.14 11.67
CA ASN A 394 -8.74 -20.25 11.98
C ASN A 394 -10.17 -19.73 12.27
N PRO A 395 -11.19 -20.15 11.50
CA PRO A 395 -12.55 -19.65 11.67
C PRO A 395 -13.21 -20.11 12.97
N ASN A 396 -12.77 -21.23 13.55
CA ASN A 396 -13.27 -21.76 14.82
C ASN A 396 -12.55 -21.17 16.04
N ASN A 397 -11.37 -20.58 15.85
CA ASN A 397 -10.59 -19.91 16.88
C ASN A 397 -9.72 -18.81 16.26
N THR A 398 -10.23 -17.59 16.21
CA THR A 398 -9.56 -16.46 15.51
C THR A 398 -8.26 -16.01 16.15
N ASN A 399 -7.91 -16.53 17.34
CA ASN A 399 -6.60 -16.30 17.95
C ASN A 399 -5.53 -17.28 17.45
N GLN A 400 -5.90 -18.35 16.74
CA GLN A 400 -4.97 -19.28 16.09
C GLN A 400 -4.87 -18.90 14.61
N VAL A 401 -3.67 -18.50 14.19
CA VAL A 401 -3.36 -18.03 12.84
C VAL A 401 -2.18 -18.82 12.29
N PHE A 402 -2.26 -19.18 11.02
CA PHE A 402 -1.18 -19.84 10.31
C PHE A 402 -0.63 -18.91 9.24
N VAL A 403 0.70 -18.81 9.15
CA VAL A 403 1.38 -17.95 8.20
C VAL A 403 2.37 -18.77 7.40
N SER A 404 2.13 -18.86 6.09
CA SER A 404 3.01 -19.55 5.16
C SER A 404 4.33 -18.79 5.01
N SER A 405 5.40 -19.55 4.82
CA SER A 405 6.71 -19.06 4.45
C SER A 405 7.14 -19.70 3.13
N PHE A 406 7.55 -18.86 2.18
CA PHE A 406 8.04 -19.29 0.88
C PHE A 406 9.52 -19.72 0.92
N PHE A 407 9.94 -20.32 2.03
CA PHE A 407 11.28 -20.88 2.25
C PHE A 407 11.36 -21.80 3.49
N SER A 408 10.67 -21.44 4.58
CA SER A 408 10.85 -22.02 5.92
C SER A 408 9.72 -22.96 6.37
N GLY A 409 8.61 -23.06 5.65
CA GLY A 409 7.48 -23.91 6.03
C GLY A 409 6.23 -23.12 6.43
N LEU A 410 5.60 -23.50 7.54
CA LEU A 410 4.34 -22.90 8.02
C LEU A 410 4.46 -22.49 9.49
N LEU A 411 4.31 -21.20 9.77
CA LEU A 411 4.33 -20.64 11.13
C LEU A 411 2.93 -20.69 11.74
N GLU A 412 2.83 -21.14 12.98
CA GLU A 412 1.62 -21.06 13.79
C GLU A 412 1.79 -19.99 14.87
N ILE A 413 0.79 -19.14 14.98
CA ILE A 413 0.69 -18.03 15.94
C ILE A 413 -0.57 -18.27 16.77
N ASN A 414 -0.43 -18.22 18.09
CA ASN A 414 -1.54 -18.33 19.03
C ASN A 414 -1.52 -17.13 19.97
N ASP A 415 -2.66 -16.43 20.07
CA ASP A 415 -2.81 -15.23 20.90
C ASP A 415 -1.69 -14.21 20.62
N ASP A 416 -1.46 -13.91 19.33
CA ASP A 416 -0.43 -12.98 18.86
C ASP A 416 1.04 -13.40 19.15
N LEU A 417 1.27 -14.65 19.58
CA LEU A 417 2.60 -15.18 19.85
C LEU A 417 2.94 -16.33 18.89
N PRO A 418 4.06 -16.25 18.15
CA PRO A 418 4.56 -17.39 17.40
C PRO A 418 4.84 -18.59 18.32
N THR A 419 4.23 -19.74 18.03
CA THR A 419 4.33 -20.94 18.88
C THR A 419 5.06 -22.10 18.22
N THR A 420 4.92 -22.28 16.90
CA THR A 420 5.53 -23.43 16.21
C THR A 420 5.83 -23.06 14.76
N LEU A 421 7.03 -23.43 14.28
CA LEU A 421 7.36 -23.43 12.87
C LEU A 421 7.32 -24.89 12.38
N TYR A 422 6.31 -25.22 11.57
CA TYR A 422 6.19 -26.52 10.92
C TYR A 422 7.12 -26.60 9.70
N ASN A 423 7.90 -27.67 9.65
CA ASN A 423 8.85 -27.98 8.58
C ASN A 423 8.87 -29.49 8.32
N GLU A 424 9.81 -29.97 7.50
CA GLU A 424 9.91 -31.36 7.08
C GLU A 424 10.21 -32.36 8.23
N THR A 425 10.60 -31.87 9.40
CA THR A 425 10.97 -32.71 10.55
C THR A 425 9.83 -32.94 11.55
N ASN A 426 8.81 -32.09 11.55
CA ASN A 426 7.71 -32.12 12.51
C ASN A 426 6.31 -32.09 11.87
N SER A 427 6.22 -32.11 10.53
CA SER A 427 4.97 -31.98 9.78
C SER A 427 4.93 -32.86 8.52
N GLY A 428 3.86 -32.75 7.74
CA GLY A 428 3.75 -33.36 6.40
C GLY A 428 4.35 -32.51 5.27
N LEU A 429 5.00 -31.39 5.58
CA LEU A 429 5.65 -30.53 4.59
C LEU A 429 6.92 -31.19 4.03
N GLU A 430 7.22 -30.89 2.77
CA GLU A 430 8.36 -31.45 2.03
C GLU A 430 9.21 -30.29 1.48
N SER A 431 10.53 -30.42 1.57
CA SER A 431 11.46 -29.53 0.88
C SER A 431 11.59 -29.93 -0.59
N LEU A 432 11.86 -28.96 -1.47
CA LEU A 432 12.36 -29.28 -2.81
C LEU A 432 13.68 -30.07 -2.72
N VAL A 433 13.99 -30.84 -3.76
CA VAL A 433 15.20 -31.68 -3.81
C VAL A 433 16.09 -31.25 -4.96
N LEU A 434 17.26 -30.68 -4.64
CA LEU A 434 18.27 -30.34 -5.63
C LEU A 434 19.17 -31.54 -5.93
N ALA A 435 19.28 -31.94 -7.19
CA ALA A 435 20.09 -33.10 -7.59
C ALA A 435 21.58 -32.98 -7.20
N ASN A 436 22.12 -31.76 -7.17
CA ASN A 436 23.50 -31.47 -6.77
C ASN A 436 23.66 -31.19 -5.27
N ASN A 437 22.57 -30.97 -4.53
CA ASN A 437 22.58 -30.73 -3.08
C ASN A 437 21.29 -31.22 -2.41
N PRO A 438 21.09 -32.54 -2.27
CA PRO A 438 19.82 -33.10 -1.79
C PRO A 438 19.52 -32.82 -0.32
N ASN A 439 20.47 -32.26 0.44
CA ASN A 439 20.28 -31.84 1.84
C ASN A 439 19.96 -30.34 1.97
N TYR A 440 19.82 -29.62 0.85
CA TYR A 440 19.37 -28.23 0.88
C TYR A 440 17.90 -28.19 1.25
N ILE A 441 17.55 -27.43 2.30
CA ILE A 441 16.18 -27.27 2.77
C ILE A 441 15.62 -25.94 2.25
N ASP A 442 14.56 -26.03 1.46
CA ASP A 442 13.79 -24.93 0.87
C ASP A 442 12.34 -25.42 0.72
N ILE A 443 11.50 -25.00 1.67
CA ILE A 443 10.10 -25.41 1.82
C ILE A 443 9.21 -24.24 1.45
N ARG A 444 8.72 -24.24 0.20
CA ARG A 444 7.96 -23.11 -0.35
C ARG A 444 6.47 -23.29 -0.14
N VAL A 445 5.99 -23.03 1.07
CA VAL A 445 4.55 -23.06 1.36
C VAL A 445 3.94 -21.77 0.82
N GLY A 446 2.94 -21.91 -0.05
CA GLY A 446 2.26 -20.83 -0.73
C GLY A 446 0.88 -20.56 -0.08
N PRO A 447 -0.20 -20.63 -0.87
CA PRO A 447 -1.57 -20.42 -0.39
C PRO A 447 -1.98 -21.38 0.73
N THR A 448 -2.74 -20.85 1.68
CA THR A 448 -3.37 -21.57 2.78
C THR A 448 -4.82 -21.15 2.94
N VAL A 449 -5.73 -22.11 3.19
CA VAL A 449 -7.15 -21.82 3.41
C VAL A 449 -7.78 -22.85 4.34
N PHE A 450 -8.71 -22.42 5.19
CA PHE A 450 -9.53 -23.35 5.97
C PHE A 450 -10.75 -23.81 5.17
N ASP A 451 -11.08 -25.09 5.23
CA ASP A 451 -12.37 -25.58 4.76
C ASP A 451 -13.46 -25.46 5.83
N ASN A 452 -14.70 -25.80 5.44
CA ASN A 452 -15.86 -25.77 6.33
C ASN A 452 -15.81 -26.78 7.48
N ASP A 453 -14.94 -27.80 7.40
CA ASP A 453 -14.72 -28.80 8.45
C ASP A 453 -13.60 -28.38 9.43
N GLY A 454 -12.97 -27.22 9.20
CA GLY A 454 -11.89 -26.69 10.03
C GLY A 454 -10.52 -27.32 9.74
N LEU A 455 -10.33 -27.97 8.60
CA LEU A 455 -9.01 -28.40 8.13
C LEU A 455 -8.31 -27.24 7.44
N LEU A 456 -7.04 -27.02 7.79
CA LEU A 456 -6.18 -26.11 7.08
C LEU A 456 -5.61 -26.82 5.85
N TRP A 457 -5.91 -26.32 4.66
CA TRP A 457 -5.31 -26.77 3.42
C TRP A 457 -4.14 -25.87 3.03
N SER A 458 -3.07 -26.45 2.50
CA SER A 458 -1.90 -25.70 2.04
C SER A 458 -1.30 -26.29 0.77
N LEU A 459 -0.65 -25.44 -0.02
CA LEU A 459 0.13 -25.83 -1.19
C LEU A 459 1.62 -25.61 -0.94
N THR A 460 2.44 -26.61 -1.23
CA THR A 460 3.91 -26.50 -1.26
C THR A 460 4.40 -26.58 -2.69
N SER A 461 5.17 -25.59 -3.13
CA SER A 461 5.70 -25.53 -4.49
C SER A 461 6.91 -26.45 -4.67
N LEU A 462 7.18 -26.84 -5.92
CA LEU A 462 8.36 -27.61 -6.32
C LEU A 462 8.52 -29.01 -5.69
N VAL A 463 7.39 -29.66 -5.39
CA VAL A 463 7.31 -31.04 -4.85
C VAL A 463 6.17 -31.83 -5.49
N ASP A 464 6.27 -33.17 -5.53
CA ASP A 464 5.29 -34.06 -6.20
C ASP A 464 3.92 -34.11 -5.51
N LYS A 465 3.88 -33.81 -4.21
CA LYS A 465 2.66 -33.84 -3.39
C LYS A 465 2.32 -32.45 -2.86
N PRO A 466 2.02 -31.47 -3.72
CA PRO A 466 1.94 -30.08 -3.31
C PRO A 466 0.81 -29.82 -2.30
N LEU A 467 -0.33 -30.51 -2.40
CA LEU A 467 -1.49 -30.29 -1.53
C LEU A 467 -1.38 -31.05 -0.20
N LYS A 468 -1.57 -30.34 0.91
CA LYS A 468 -1.62 -30.89 2.26
C LYS A 468 -2.89 -30.45 2.98
N SER A 469 -3.34 -31.27 3.92
CA SER A 469 -4.28 -30.84 4.96
C SER A 469 -3.66 -31.04 6.34
N PHE A 470 -3.96 -30.10 7.23
CA PHE A 470 -3.59 -30.12 8.63
C PHE A 470 -4.84 -29.94 9.48
N ASN A 471 -5.07 -30.87 10.41
CA ASN A 471 -6.16 -30.78 11.36
C ASN A 471 -5.62 -30.18 12.68
N PRO A 472 -5.97 -28.93 13.03
CA PRO A 472 -5.43 -28.26 14.22
C PRO A 472 -5.92 -28.88 15.54
N GLU A 473 -7.05 -29.58 15.55
CA GLU A 473 -7.58 -30.24 16.76
C GLU A 473 -6.82 -31.51 17.13
N THR A 474 -6.35 -32.25 16.12
CA THR A 474 -5.70 -33.56 16.28
C THR A 474 -4.20 -33.54 15.98
N ASN A 475 -3.68 -32.43 15.45
CA ASN A 475 -2.32 -32.27 14.95
C ASN A 475 -1.93 -33.31 13.87
N GLN A 476 -2.91 -33.73 13.05
CA GLN A 476 -2.69 -34.73 12.01
C GLN A 476 -2.53 -34.07 10.63
N TRP A 477 -1.57 -34.58 9.88
CA TRP A 477 -1.27 -34.18 8.51
C TRP A 477 -1.71 -35.24 7.51
N GLN A 478 -2.24 -34.81 6.37
CA GLN A 478 -2.43 -35.63 5.17
C GLN A 478 -1.77 -34.95 3.98
N VAL A 479 -1.30 -35.75 3.02
CA VAL A 479 -0.57 -35.28 1.84
C VAL A 479 -1.17 -35.89 0.58
N PHE A 480 -1.26 -35.09 -0.49
CA PHE A 480 -1.96 -35.47 -1.71
C PHE A 480 -1.10 -35.19 -2.95
N SER A 481 -1.03 -36.18 -3.85
CA SER A 481 -0.19 -36.12 -5.06
C SER A 481 -0.87 -35.37 -6.20
N TYR A 482 -0.13 -34.53 -6.91
CA TYR A 482 -0.58 -33.92 -8.16
C TYR A 482 0.05 -34.56 -9.40
N THR A 483 0.74 -35.71 -9.23
CA THR A 483 1.51 -36.39 -10.30
C THR A 483 0.71 -36.83 -11.53
N ASP A 484 -0.62 -36.90 -11.42
CA ASP A 484 -1.48 -37.21 -12.57
C ASP A 484 -1.67 -35.99 -13.51
N VAL A 485 -1.31 -34.78 -13.06
CA VAL A 485 -1.32 -33.54 -13.85
C VAL A 485 0.11 -32.97 -13.99
N ILE A 486 0.86 -32.87 -12.89
CA ILE A 486 2.24 -32.35 -12.84
C ILE A 486 3.19 -33.53 -12.66
N ALA A 487 3.78 -34.03 -13.74
CA ALA A 487 4.46 -35.33 -13.72
C ALA A 487 5.71 -35.36 -12.82
N ASP A 488 6.38 -34.22 -12.64
CA ASP A 488 7.54 -34.04 -11.76
C ASP A 488 7.45 -32.67 -11.09
N GLY A 489 7.35 -32.64 -9.76
CA GLY A 489 7.12 -31.38 -9.03
C GLY A 489 8.20 -30.32 -9.25
N PHE A 490 9.44 -30.70 -9.60
CA PHE A 490 10.58 -29.78 -9.71
C PHE A 490 10.93 -29.42 -11.16
N ASN A 491 10.86 -30.38 -12.10
CA ASN A 491 11.38 -30.24 -13.47
C ASN A 491 10.31 -30.05 -14.54
N ASP A 492 9.03 -30.18 -14.20
CA ASP A 492 7.93 -30.14 -15.16
C ASP A 492 7.65 -28.71 -15.69
N GLY A 493 8.04 -27.68 -14.94
CA GLY A 493 7.95 -26.27 -15.34
C GLY A 493 6.96 -25.46 -14.49
N ASN A 494 6.10 -26.11 -13.71
CA ASN A 494 5.23 -25.42 -12.76
C ASN A 494 6.03 -24.88 -11.56
N LEU A 495 6.30 -23.57 -11.56
CA LEU A 495 7.18 -22.93 -10.56
C LEU A 495 6.52 -22.72 -9.19
N GLY A 496 5.19 -22.70 -9.13
CA GLY A 496 4.46 -22.54 -7.89
C GLY A 496 2.95 -22.45 -8.07
N PHE A 497 2.28 -22.07 -6.98
CA PHE A 497 0.84 -21.90 -6.89
C PHE A 497 0.52 -20.54 -6.28
N SER A 498 -0.36 -19.76 -6.92
CA SER A 498 -0.67 -18.39 -6.48
C SER A 498 -1.82 -18.32 -5.49
N ASP A 499 -2.80 -19.23 -5.59
CA ASP A 499 -4.03 -19.19 -4.81
C ASP A 499 -4.65 -20.59 -4.62
N LEU A 500 -5.47 -20.73 -3.57
CA LEU A 500 -6.19 -21.96 -3.20
C LEU A 500 -7.56 -21.61 -2.61
N VAL A 501 -8.63 -22.11 -3.23
CA VAL A 501 -10.00 -21.98 -2.73
C VAL A 501 -10.70 -23.33 -2.63
N VAL A 502 -11.67 -23.45 -1.72
CA VAL A 502 -12.48 -24.67 -1.54
C VAL A 502 -13.93 -24.36 -1.91
N ASP A 503 -14.52 -25.18 -2.78
CA ASP A 503 -15.93 -25.03 -3.17
C ASP A 503 -16.89 -25.70 -2.19
N ASN A 504 -18.20 -25.47 -2.37
CA ASN A 504 -19.23 -26.06 -1.51
C ASN A 504 -19.35 -27.59 -1.61
N ASN A 505 -18.68 -28.22 -2.59
CA ASN A 505 -18.62 -29.66 -2.76
C ASN A 505 -17.33 -30.27 -2.16
N GLY A 506 -16.51 -29.46 -1.47
CA GLY A 506 -15.23 -29.85 -0.90
C GLY A 506 -14.10 -29.99 -1.94
N THR A 507 -14.30 -29.52 -3.17
CA THR A 507 -13.24 -29.54 -4.19
C THR A 507 -12.26 -28.41 -3.91
N LYS A 508 -10.97 -28.75 -3.91
CA LYS A 508 -9.85 -27.81 -3.77
C LYS A 508 -9.47 -27.33 -5.17
N TRP A 509 -9.45 -26.02 -5.37
CA TRP A 509 -9.09 -25.37 -6.62
C TRP A 509 -7.81 -24.58 -6.43
N SER A 510 -6.77 -24.93 -7.19
CA SER A 510 -5.42 -24.37 -7.06
C SER A 510 -5.03 -23.66 -8.34
N SER A 511 -4.62 -22.39 -8.27
CA SER A 511 -4.06 -21.67 -9.42
C SER A 511 -2.57 -21.97 -9.55
N CYS A 512 -2.10 -22.10 -10.80
CA CYS A 512 -0.79 -22.67 -11.12
C CYS A 512 -0.04 -21.82 -12.16
N TYR A 513 1.29 -21.92 -12.14
CA TYR A 513 2.18 -21.23 -13.08
C TYR A 513 2.19 -21.82 -14.50
N GLU A 514 1.93 -23.11 -14.71
CA GLU A 514 1.85 -23.69 -16.09
C GLU A 514 0.56 -24.45 -16.38
N TYR A 515 -0.25 -24.74 -15.35
CA TYR A 515 -1.42 -25.63 -15.46
C TYR A 515 -2.75 -24.94 -15.21
N GLY A 516 -2.80 -23.61 -15.36
CA GLY A 516 -4.00 -22.80 -15.16
C GLY A 516 -4.59 -23.10 -13.79
N VAL A 517 -5.76 -23.74 -13.77
CA VAL A 517 -6.42 -24.17 -12.53
C VAL A 517 -6.47 -25.69 -12.43
N ILE A 518 -6.04 -26.23 -11.29
CA ILE A 518 -6.16 -27.65 -10.93
C ILE A 518 -7.28 -27.81 -9.90
N ALA A 519 -8.22 -28.71 -10.18
CA ALA A 519 -9.24 -29.14 -9.23
C ALA A 519 -8.87 -30.50 -8.64
N TYR A 520 -8.95 -30.64 -7.32
CA TYR A 520 -8.71 -31.88 -6.60
C TYR A 520 -9.83 -32.19 -5.61
N ASN A 521 -10.40 -33.38 -5.69
CA ASN A 521 -11.39 -33.88 -4.76
C ASN A 521 -10.93 -35.22 -4.16
N GLU A 522 -10.93 -35.32 -2.83
CA GLU A 522 -10.39 -36.37 -1.97
C GLU A 522 -11.43 -37.42 -1.56
N ASN A 523 -12.62 -37.39 -2.16
CA ASN A 523 -13.66 -38.40 -1.98
C ASN A 523 -13.11 -39.83 -2.16
N SER A 524 -13.93 -40.84 -1.81
CA SER A 524 -13.49 -42.26 -1.80
C SER A 524 -12.77 -42.75 -3.06
N ASN A 525 -13.03 -42.12 -4.21
CA ASN A 525 -12.19 -42.18 -5.40
C ASN A 525 -11.67 -40.77 -5.70
N PRO A 526 -10.41 -40.44 -5.36
CA PRO A 526 -9.88 -39.12 -5.64
C PRO A 526 -9.84 -38.82 -7.14
N VAL A 527 -10.19 -37.60 -7.52
CA VAL A 527 -10.15 -37.13 -8.91
C VAL A 527 -9.37 -35.81 -8.95
N ILE A 528 -8.48 -35.71 -9.93
CA ILE A 528 -7.70 -34.51 -10.23
C ILE A 528 -7.84 -34.16 -11.70
N LYS A 529 -8.00 -32.88 -12.00
CA LYS A 529 -8.13 -32.38 -13.38
C LYS A 529 -7.69 -30.92 -13.49
N ALA A 530 -7.15 -30.53 -14.64
CA ALA A 530 -6.70 -29.18 -14.92
C ALA A 530 -7.43 -28.51 -16.11
N ILE A 531 -7.46 -27.18 -16.12
CA ILE A 531 -7.96 -26.34 -17.23
C ILE A 531 -7.01 -25.15 -17.46
N TYR A 532 -6.42 -25.08 -18.66
CA TYR A 532 -5.32 -24.14 -18.94
C TYR A 532 -5.08 -23.83 -20.43
N THR A 533 -5.83 -24.45 -21.34
CA THR A 533 -5.57 -24.33 -22.79
C THR A 533 -6.51 -23.35 -23.49
N ASP A 534 -6.06 -22.80 -24.62
CA ASP A 534 -6.87 -21.93 -25.49
C ASP A 534 -8.16 -22.61 -25.96
N ASP A 535 -8.14 -23.92 -26.25
CA ASP A 535 -9.33 -24.69 -26.66
C ASP A 535 -10.39 -24.80 -25.53
N GLN A 536 -9.94 -24.67 -24.27
CA GLN A 536 -10.80 -24.56 -23.09
C GLN A 536 -11.22 -23.12 -22.79
N ASN A 537 -10.86 -22.18 -23.68
CA ASN A 537 -11.07 -20.73 -23.57
C ASN A 537 -10.32 -20.06 -22.40
N MET A 538 -9.21 -20.64 -21.95
CA MET A 538 -8.29 -19.96 -21.04
C MET A 538 -7.45 -18.95 -21.82
N PRO A 539 -7.31 -17.68 -21.37
CA PRO A 539 -6.55 -16.65 -22.09
C PRO A 539 -5.04 -16.77 -21.86
N HIS A 540 -4.63 -17.57 -20.88
CA HIS A 540 -3.24 -17.88 -20.53
C HIS A 540 -3.20 -19.16 -19.69
N GLU A 541 -2.13 -19.94 -19.81
CA GLU A 541 -1.80 -21.11 -18.99
C GLU A 541 -1.44 -20.77 -17.52
N ARG A 542 -1.29 -19.48 -17.19
CA ARG A 542 -0.98 -18.97 -15.85
C ARG A 542 -2.22 -18.40 -15.20
N ALA A 543 -2.75 -19.10 -14.20
CA ALA A 543 -3.76 -18.54 -13.32
C ALA A 543 -3.09 -17.96 -12.07
N THR A 544 -3.63 -16.85 -11.58
CA THR A 544 -2.99 -16.01 -10.56
C THR A 544 -3.87 -15.76 -9.35
N ALA A 545 -5.19 -15.76 -9.52
CA ALA A 545 -6.14 -15.54 -8.45
C ALA A 545 -7.39 -16.38 -8.66
N LEU A 546 -8.02 -16.81 -7.57
CA LEU A 546 -9.24 -17.61 -7.56
C LEU A 546 -10.24 -17.04 -6.55
N ALA A 547 -11.51 -17.05 -6.91
CA ALA A 547 -12.57 -16.77 -5.95
C ALA A 547 -13.81 -17.63 -6.22
N MET A 548 -14.33 -18.25 -5.16
CA MET A 548 -15.64 -18.88 -5.20
C MET A 548 -16.70 -17.82 -4.93
N ASP A 549 -17.65 -17.69 -5.86
CA ASP A 549 -18.78 -16.78 -5.69
C ASP A 549 -19.95 -17.46 -4.95
N ASN A 550 -20.92 -16.68 -4.47
CA ASN A 550 -22.05 -17.21 -3.68
C ASN A 550 -22.97 -18.16 -4.49
N ARG A 551 -22.79 -18.25 -5.82
CA ARG A 551 -23.49 -19.19 -6.71
C ARG A 551 -22.64 -20.43 -7.00
N ASN A 552 -21.56 -20.65 -6.24
CA ASN A 552 -20.58 -21.72 -6.42
C ASN A 552 -19.90 -21.70 -7.80
N GLN A 553 -19.75 -20.51 -8.39
CA GLN A 553 -19.01 -20.29 -9.63
C GLN A 553 -17.58 -19.90 -9.29
N LEU A 554 -16.61 -20.45 -10.02
CA LEU A 554 -15.21 -20.12 -9.81
C LEU A 554 -14.81 -18.98 -10.74
N TRP A 555 -14.37 -17.88 -10.16
CA TRP A 555 -13.76 -16.75 -10.84
C TRP A 555 -12.25 -16.97 -10.89
N ILE A 556 -11.65 -16.77 -12.06
CA ILE A 556 -10.26 -17.13 -12.36
C ILE A 556 -9.57 -15.90 -12.94
N GLY A 557 -8.65 -15.34 -12.16
CA GLY A 557 -7.69 -14.35 -12.61
C GLY A 557 -6.52 -15.02 -13.34
N THR A 558 -6.04 -14.38 -14.40
CA THR A 558 -4.87 -14.84 -15.16
C THR A 558 -3.93 -13.68 -15.46
N TYR A 559 -2.78 -13.99 -16.07
CA TYR A 559 -1.87 -12.99 -16.61
C TYR A 559 -2.46 -12.13 -17.74
N ARG A 560 -3.59 -12.54 -18.34
CA ARG A 560 -4.19 -11.87 -19.51
C ARG A 560 -5.71 -11.68 -19.41
N GLY A 561 -6.21 -11.56 -18.19
CA GLY A 561 -7.60 -11.21 -17.91
C GLY A 561 -8.32 -12.26 -17.08
N LEU A 562 -9.65 -12.15 -17.10
CA LEU A 562 -10.54 -12.88 -16.22
C LEU A 562 -11.33 -13.96 -16.96
N ARG A 563 -11.63 -15.05 -16.26
CA ARG A 563 -12.53 -16.11 -16.71
C ARG A 563 -13.45 -16.59 -15.59
N VAL A 564 -14.60 -17.16 -15.96
CA VAL A 564 -15.55 -17.76 -15.03
C VAL A 564 -15.85 -19.20 -15.43
N LEU A 565 -15.75 -20.11 -14.46
CA LEU A 565 -16.27 -21.47 -14.56
C LEU A 565 -17.64 -21.52 -13.87
N TYR A 566 -18.70 -21.53 -14.67
CA TYR A 566 -20.08 -21.48 -14.17
C TYR A 566 -20.59 -22.79 -13.55
N ASN A 567 -20.01 -23.94 -13.92
CA ASN A 567 -20.45 -25.25 -13.47
C ASN A 567 -19.28 -26.06 -12.89
N THR A 568 -18.94 -25.73 -11.65
CA THR A 568 -17.90 -26.39 -10.86
C THR A 568 -18.22 -27.85 -10.56
N SER A 569 -19.50 -28.19 -10.30
CA SER A 569 -19.92 -29.56 -9.98
C SER A 569 -19.66 -30.57 -11.10
N ASN A 570 -19.81 -30.17 -12.37
CA ASN A 570 -19.58 -31.06 -13.52
C ASN A 570 -18.12 -31.11 -13.98
N PHE A 571 -17.23 -30.30 -13.39
CA PHE A 571 -15.85 -30.14 -13.87
C PHE A 571 -15.07 -31.45 -13.88
N LEU A 572 -15.20 -32.23 -12.80
CA LEU A 572 -14.48 -33.48 -12.58
C LEU A 572 -15.10 -34.67 -13.33
N GLU A 573 -16.32 -34.55 -13.85
CA GLU A 573 -17.06 -35.64 -14.50
C GLU A 573 -17.04 -35.57 -16.03
N SER A 574 -17.00 -34.36 -16.60
CA SER A 574 -17.07 -34.11 -18.05
C SER A 574 -15.69 -33.88 -18.63
N ASP A 575 -15.36 -34.42 -19.80
CA ASP A 575 -14.10 -34.07 -20.51
C ASP A 575 -14.20 -32.73 -21.25
N ASP A 576 -15.40 -32.37 -21.71
CA ASP A 576 -15.67 -31.12 -22.44
C ASP A 576 -16.04 -30.00 -21.46
N VAL A 577 -15.03 -29.35 -20.87
CA VAL A 577 -15.23 -28.22 -19.94
C VAL A 577 -14.51 -26.99 -20.46
N GLN A 578 -15.19 -25.84 -20.39
CA GLN A 578 -14.67 -24.54 -20.77
C GLN A 578 -14.92 -23.52 -19.67
N VAL A 579 -14.07 -22.51 -19.64
CA VAL A 579 -14.30 -21.27 -18.90
C VAL A 579 -14.82 -20.20 -19.85
N TYR A 580 -15.39 -19.13 -19.31
CA TYR A 580 -16.04 -18.10 -20.12
C TYR A 580 -15.54 -16.72 -19.74
N GLU A 581 -15.35 -15.89 -20.75
CA GLU A 581 -15.15 -14.47 -20.63
C GLU A 581 -16.45 -13.75 -20.24
N ILE A 582 -16.31 -12.56 -19.67
CA ILE A 582 -17.43 -11.64 -19.45
C ILE A 582 -17.33 -10.56 -20.53
N ILE A 583 -18.39 -10.38 -21.32
CA ILE A 583 -18.44 -9.38 -22.38
C ILE A 583 -19.16 -8.13 -21.86
N ILE A 584 -18.44 -7.02 -21.82
CA ILE A 584 -18.94 -5.71 -21.45
C ILE A 584 -19.06 -4.81 -22.67
N GLU A 585 -19.95 -3.81 -22.61
CA GLU A 585 -20.05 -2.77 -23.61
C GLU A 585 -19.36 -1.50 -23.08
N GLU A 586 -18.28 -1.08 -23.73
CA GLU A 586 -17.60 0.18 -23.43
C GLU A 586 -17.57 1.05 -24.67
N ASN A 587 -18.01 2.31 -24.55
CA ASN A 587 -18.10 3.25 -25.68
C ASN A 587 -18.89 2.73 -26.90
N GLY A 588 -19.83 1.78 -26.68
CA GLY A 588 -20.64 1.17 -27.74
C GLY A 588 -19.97 0.00 -28.46
N GLU A 589 -18.81 -0.48 -27.98
CA GLU A 589 -18.12 -1.65 -28.50
C GLU A 589 -18.10 -2.77 -27.45
N ALA A 590 -18.37 -4.00 -27.90
CA ALA A 590 -18.31 -5.18 -27.06
C ALA A 590 -16.85 -5.64 -26.91
N GLN A 591 -16.37 -5.79 -25.68
CA GLN A 591 -15.02 -6.28 -25.37
C GLN A 591 -15.02 -7.18 -24.14
N GLU A 592 -13.96 -7.96 -23.97
CA GLU A 592 -13.75 -8.74 -22.76
C GLU A 592 -13.43 -7.83 -21.57
N LEU A 593 -14.09 -8.11 -20.44
CA LEU A 593 -13.78 -7.49 -19.17
C LEU A 593 -12.33 -7.78 -18.77
N LEU A 594 -11.56 -6.72 -18.48
CA LEU A 594 -10.16 -6.80 -18.07
C LEU A 594 -9.26 -7.54 -19.08
N TYR A 595 -9.56 -7.39 -20.38
CA TYR A 595 -8.77 -7.95 -21.46
C TYR A 595 -7.28 -7.60 -21.32
N GLN A 596 -6.41 -8.62 -21.38
CA GLN A 596 -4.95 -8.51 -21.23
C GLN A 596 -4.45 -7.88 -19.92
N GLN A 597 -5.31 -7.72 -18.91
CA GLN A 597 -4.88 -7.27 -17.59
C GLN A 597 -4.31 -8.44 -16.78
N TYR A 598 -3.20 -8.20 -16.08
CA TYR A 598 -2.69 -9.13 -15.08
C TYR A 598 -3.50 -8.95 -13.79
N ILE A 599 -4.34 -9.93 -13.49
CA ILE A 599 -5.13 -10.01 -12.27
C ILE A 599 -4.29 -10.54 -11.10
N THR A 600 -4.23 -9.82 -9.98
CA THR A 600 -3.42 -10.20 -8.82
C THR A 600 -4.23 -10.84 -7.71
N ASP A 601 -5.47 -10.38 -7.48
CA ASP A 601 -6.38 -10.96 -6.49
C ASP A 601 -7.85 -10.73 -6.89
N ILE A 602 -8.73 -11.61 -6.40
CA ILE A 602 -10.19 -11.51 -6.57
C ILE A 602 -10.84 -11.82 -5.23
N LYS A 603 -11.66 -10.90 -4.71
CA LYS A 603 -12.51 -11.16 -3.54
C LYS A 603 -13.97 -10.92 -3.85
N VAL A 604 -14.83 -11.74 -3.26
CA VAL A 604 -16.29 -11.68 -3.43
C VAL A 604 -16.91 -11.17 -2.14
N ASP A 605 -17.67 -10.07 -2.21
CA ASP A 605 -18.32 -9.52 -1.03
C ASP A 605 -19.68 -10.19 -0.73
N GLY A 606 -20.33 -9.76 0.37
CA GLY A 606 -21.64 -10.27 0.78
C GLY A 606 -22.80 -10.00 -0.22
N SER A 607 -22.62 -9.09 -1.17
CA SER A 607 -23.54 -8.85 -2.30
C SER A 607 -23.25 -9.70 -3.51
N ASN A 608 -22.27 -10.60 -3.40
CA ASN A 608 -21.67 -11.33 -4.50
C ASN A 608 -21.01 -10.41 -5.54
N ASN A 609 -20.67 -9.16 -5.21
CA ASN A 609 -19.91 -8.24 -6.06
C ASN A 609 -18.42 -8.56 -5.98
N LYS A 610 -17.65 -8.10 -6.97
CA LYS A 610 -16.27 -8.55 -7.18
C LYS A 610 -15.30 -7.41 -7.00
N TRP A 611 -14.42 -7.53 -6.02
CA TRP A 611 -13.21 -6.74 -5.91
C TRP A 611 -12.10 -7.44 -6.68
N VAL A 612 -11.47 -6.74 -7.62
CA VAL A 612 -10.43 -7.30 -8.49
C VAL A 612 -9.22 -6.39 -8.48
N GLY A 613 -8.11 -6.90 -7.97
CA GLY A 613 -6.80 -6.26 -8.00
C GLY A 613 -6.07 -6.54 -9.30
N THR A 614 -5.24 -5.59 -9.73
CA THR A 614 -4.38 -5.74 -10.91
C THR A 614 -2.96 -5.29 -10.62
N ASP A 615 -2.02 -5.76 -11.42
CA ASP A 615 -0.58 -5.43 -11.29
C ASP A 615 -0.25 -3.98 -11.67
N SER A 616 -1.09 -3.30 -12.44
CA SER A 616 -0.78 -1.92 -12.91
C SER A 616 -1.99 -1.01 -13.22
N SER A 617 -3.21 -1.53 -13.17
CA SER A 617 -4.43 -0.78 -13.51
C SER A 617 -5.28 -0.44 -12.29
N GLY A 618 -4.74 -0.61 -11.08
CA GLY A 618 -5.41 -0.32 -9.82
C GLY A 618 -6.45 -1.38 -9.42
N LEU A 619 -7.46 -0.92 -8.69
CA LEU A 619 -8.48 -1.76 -8.07
C LEU A 619 -9.84 -1.54 -8.73
N PHE A 620 -10.50 -2.63 -9.10
CA PHE A 620 -11.84 -2.59 -9.66
C PHE A 620 -12.86 -3.19 -8.70
N TYR A 621 -14.07 -2.63 -8.70
CA TYR A 621 -15.23 -3.19 -8.01
C TYR A 621 -16.38 -3.35 -9.01
N PHE A 622 -16.79 -4.58 -9.28
CA PHE A 622 -17.82 -4.91 -10.27
C PHE A 622 -19.10 -5.44 -9.63
N SER A 623 -20.21 -5.30 -10.37
CA SER A 623 -21.45 -5.99 -10.05
C SER A 623 -21.27 -7.52 -9.99
N SER A 624 -22.23 -8.20 -9.38
CA SER A 624 -22.18 -9.65 -9.18
C SER A 624 -22.06 -10.51 -10.45
N ASP A 625 -22.40 -9.97 -11.62
CA ASP A 625 -22.22 -10.60 -12.93
C ASP A 625 -21.01 -10.07 -13.72
N GLY A 626 -20.28 -9.09 -13.17
CA GLY A 626 -19.16 -8.43 -13.85
C GLY A 626 -19.58 -7.46 -14.96
N GLN A 627 -20.87 -7.25 -15.20
CA GLN A 627 -21.35 -6.44 -16.34
C GLN A 627 -21.22 -4.93 -16.11
N ASN A 628 -21.14 -4.48 -14.86
CA ASN A 628 -21.03 -3.07 -14.50
C ASN A 628 -19.82 -2.81 -13.60
N THR A 629 -18.96 -1.88 -14.00
CA THR A 629 -17.93 -1.30 -13.12
C THR A 629 -18.58 -0.31 -12.17
N ILE A 630 -18.58 -0.62 -10.88
CA ILE A 630 -19.11 0.23 -9.81
C ILE A 630 -18.05 1.25 -9.40
N TYR A 631 -16.85 0.78 -9.08
CA TYR A 631 -15.68 1.64 -8.82
C TYR A 631 -14.47 1.17 -9.62
N HIS A 632 -13.64 2.14 -9.97
CA HIS A 632 -12.28 1.93 -10.46
C HIS A 632 -11.38 2.93 -9.76
N PHE A 633 -10.52 2.44 -8.89
CA PHE A 633 -9.60 3.22 -8.07
C PHE A 633 -8.18 3.11 -8.61
N THR A 634 -7.56 4.27 -8.79
CA THR A 634 -6.19 4.46 -9.27
C THR A 634 -5.53 5.56 -8.44
N THR A 635 -4.21 5.68 -8.53
CA THR A 635 -3.44 6.80 -7.97
C THR A 635 -3.96 8.17 -8.43
N ASP A 636 -4.55 8.25 -9.63
CA ASP A 636 -4.99 9.51 -10.24
C ASP A 636 -6.36 10.00 -9.71
N ASN A 637 -7.17 9.09 -9.16
CA ASN A 637 -8.56 9.39 -8.78
C ASN A 637 -8.92 8.97 -7.35
N SER A 638 -7.99 8.41 -6.60
CA SER A 638 -8.18 7.98 -5.21
C SER A 638 -6.88 8.05 -4.40
N PRO A 639 -6.96 7.99 -3.06
CA PRO A 639 -5.80 7.90 -2.15
C PRO A 639 -4.99 6.59 -2.23
N LEU A 640 -5.09 5.83 -3.32
CA LEU A 640 -4.41 4.56 -3.49
C LEU A 640 -2.90 4.81 -3.65
N PRO A 641 -2.01 4.18 -2.85
CA PRO A 641 -0.58 4.47 -2.90
C PRO A 641 0.14 4.00 -4.18
N SER A 642 -0.43 3.01 -4.86
CA SER A 642 0.09 2.47 -6.12
C SER A 642 -1.01 1.75 -6.90
N ASN A 643 -0.91 1.77 -8.23
CA ASN A 643 -1.82 1.01 -9.09
C ASN A 643 -1.51 -0.50 -9.12
N SER A 644 -0.41 -0.93 -8.49
CA SER A 644 -0.04 -2.34 -8.31
C SER A 644 -0.65 -2.88 -7.02
N ILE A 645 -1.75 -3.61 -7.16
CA ILE A 645 -2.46 -4.26 -6.05
C ILE A 645 -1.82 -5.61 -5.80
N ARG A 646 -1.38 -5.88 -4.57
CA ARG A 646 -0.80 -7.16 -4.16
C ARG A 646 -1.84 -8.14 -3.65
N ASP A 647 -2.74 -7.67 -2.78
CA ASP A 647 -3.73 -8.52 -2.09
C ASP A 647 -4.90 -7.65 -1.58
N ILE A 648 -6.08 -8.25 -1.43
CA ILE A 648 -7.29 -7.59 -0.94
C ILE A 648 -7.87 -8.43 0.19
N ALA A 649 -8.29 -7.82 1.30
CA ALA A 649 -8.99 -8.55 2.36
C ALA A 649 -10.29 -7.85 2.75
N LEU A 650 -11.36 -8.63 2.88
CA LEU A 650 -12.71 -8.14 3.19
C LEU A 650 -13.06 -8.43 4.64
N ASN A 651 -13.18 -7.38 5.45
CA ASN A 651 -13.75 -7.55 6.78
C ASN A 651 -15.28 -7.55 6.68
N TYR A 652 -15.86 -8.75 6.61
CA TYR A 652 -17.30 -8.93 6.49
C TYR A 652 -18.08 -8.37 7.69
N ASN A 653 -17.49 -8.21 8.87
CA ASN A 653 -18.24 -7.69 10.03
C ASN A 653 -18.53 -6.20 9.93
N ASN A 654 -17.59 -5.42 9.38
CA ASN A 654 -17.67 -3.96 9.36
C ASN A 654 -17.72 -3.34 7.96
N GLY A 655 -17.46 -4.12 6.90
CA GLY A 655 -17.51 -3.65 5.52
C GLY A 655 -16.25 -2.97 5.01
N LYS A 656 -15.17 -2.97 5.81
CA LYS A 656 -13.87 -2.44 5.40
C LYS A 656 -13.21 -3.40 4.41
N VAL A 657 -12.70 -2.82 3.34
CA VAL A 657 -11.89 -3.50 2.33
C VAL A 657 -10.46 -3.02 2.54
N TYR A 658 -9.58 -3.91 2.99
CA TYR A 658 -8.15 -3.65 3.09
C TYR A 658 -7.50 -3.96 1.75
N ILE A 659 -6.59 -3.10 1.32
CA ILE A 659 -5.98 -3.12 -0.01
C ILE A 659 -4.47 -2.97 0.21
N ALA A 660 -3.75 -4.07 0.00
CA ALA A 660 -2.30 -4.08 0.00
C ALA A 660 -1.79 -3.69 -1.40
N THR A 661 -0.95 -2.66 -1.45
CA THR A 661 -0.22 -2.27 -2.66
C THR A 661 1.27 -2.47 -2.45
N ASP A 662 2.06 -2.44 -3.52
CA ASP A 662 3.52 -2.46 -3.39
C ASP A 662 4.12 -1.23 -2.67
N ASN A 663 3.33 -0.15 -2.50
CA ASN A 663 3.69 1.07 -1.78
C ASN A 663 2.78 1.35 -0.57
N GLY A 664 2.19 0.33 0.05
CA GLY A 664 1.55 0.49 1.35
C GLY A 664 0.14 -0.06 1.44
N LEU A 665 -0.41 0.02 2.66
CA LEU A 665 -1.72 -0.52 3.02
C LEU A 665 -2.72 0.63 3.21
N VAL A 666 -3.88 0.50 2.59
CA VAL A 666 -5.02 1.38 2.81
C VAL A 666 -6.28 0.55 3.04
N SER A 667 -7.30 1.16 3.64
CA SER A 667 -8.62 0.55 3.75
C SER A 667 -9.72 1.48 3.26
N PHE A 668 -10.72 0.90 2.60
CA PHE A 668 -11.88 1.59 2.05
C PHE A 668 -13.17 1.10 2.71
N SER A 669 -13.97 2.04 3.21
CA SER A 669 -15.29 1.74 3.77
C SER A 669 -16.32 1.63 2.65
N SER A 670 -16.51 0.41 2.12
CA SER A 670 -17.48 0.15 1.03
C SER A 670 -18.94 0.45 1.40
N GLY A 671 -19.25 0.40 2.71
CA GLY A 671 -20.60 0.49 3.25
C GLY A 671 -21.43 -0.79 3.05
N SER A 672 -20.92 -1.80 2.34
CA SER A 672 -21.49 -3.15 2.37
C SER A 672 -21.14 -3.81 3.70
N SER A 673 -21.89 -4.80 4.15
CA SER A 673 -21.48 -5.64 5.29
C SER A 673 -21.82 -7.09 5.00
N GLY A 674 -21.19 -8.00 5.73
CA GLY A 674 -21.58 -9.39 5.80
C GLY A 674 -23.03 -9.52 6.24
N THR A 675 -23.65 -10.62 5.81
CA THR A 675 -25.03 -10.96 6.09
C THR A 675 -25.13 -11.70 7.43
N PHE A 676 -26.29 -11.63 8.08
CA PHE A 676 -26.55 -12.39 9.31
C PHE A 676 -27.53 -13.52 9.06
N ASN A 677 -27.44 -14.59 9.86
CA ASN A 677 -28.37 -15.72 9.77
C ASN A 677 -29.73 -15.45 10.44
N THR A 678 -29.92 -14.30 11.09
CA THR A 678 -31.16 -13.92 11.79
C THR A 678 -31.46 -12.44 11.62
N LEU A 679 -32.72 -12.05 11.85
CA LEU A 679 -33.18 -10.65 11.81
C LEU A 679 -33.28 -10.01 13.21
N GLU A 680 -32.67 -10.61 14.23
CA GLU A 680 -32.83 -10.19 15.63
C GLU A 680 -32.30 -8.76 15.86
N ASN A 681 -31.13 -8.45 15.31
CA ASN A 681 -30.39 -7.21 15.58
C ASN A 681 -30.69 -6.07 14.60
N VAL A 682 -31.55 -6.28 13.59
CA VAL A 682 -31.81 -5.29 12.54
C VAL A 682 -32.22 -3.94 13.13
N TYR A 683 -31.56 -2.88 12.68
CA TYR A 683 -31.85 -1.49 13.04
C TYR A 683 -31.72 -0.55 11.85
N ALA A 684 -32.28 0.66 11.98
CA ALA A 684 -32.23 1.69 10.94
C ALA A 684 -31.69 3.01 11.50
N TYR A 685 -30.84 3.69 10.74
CA TYR A 685 -30.24 4.98 11.11
C TYR A 685 -30.08 5.92 9.89
N PRO A 686 -30.06 7.25 10.10
CA PRO A 686 -30.33 7.93 11.36
C PRO A 686 -31.81 7.80 11.77
N ASN A 687 -32.07 7.67 13.08
CA ASN A 687 -33.43 7.59 13.61
C ASN A 687 -33.55 8.46 14.89
N PRO A 688 -34.28 9.60 14.86
CA PRO A 688 -35.04 10.12 13.74
C PRO A 688 -34.15 10.67 12.61
N VAL A 689 -34.64 10.60 11.38
CA VAL A 689 -34.09 11.39 10.27
C VAL A 689 -34.49 12.85 10.49
N ARG A 690 -33.50 13.72 10.73
CA ARG A 690 -33.72 15.14 11.06
C ARG A 690 -33.78 16.02 9.80
N PRO A 691 -34.34 17.24 9.88
CA PRO A 691 -34.48 18.12 8.70
C PRO A 691 -33.16 18.50 8.03
N ASN A 692 -32.05 18.49 8.77
CA ASN A 692 -30.71 18.80 8.28
C ASN A 692 -29.99 17.58 7.67
N PHE A 693 -30.59 16.39 7.71
CA PHE A 693 -30.07 15.21 7.05
C PHE A 693 -30.62 15.15 5.63
N ASP A 694 -29.74 15.19 4.63
CA ASP A 694 -30.14 14.99 3.24
C ASP A 694 -30.44 13.50 2.99
N ILE A 695 -31.70 13.13 3.16
CA ILE A 695 -32.16 11.74 3.01
C ILE A 695 -32.00 11.19 1.59
N VAL A 696 -31.95 12.06 0.57
CA VAL A 696 -31.87 11.61 -0.83
C VAL A 696 -30.45 11.19 -1.15
N GLU A 697 -29.48 12.04 -0.80
CA GLU A 697 -28.07 11.79 -1.09
C GLU A 697 -27.43 10.85 -0.05
N LYS A 698 -27.66 11.08 1.24
CA LYS A 698 -27.01 10.29 2.31
C LYS A 698 -27.70 8.95 2.59
N LYS A 699 -28.97 8.83 2.20
CA LYS A 699 -29.84 7.65 2.38
C LYS A 699 -30.02 7.24 3.87
N VAL A 700 -31.14 6.61 4.19
CA VAL A 700 -31.32 5.90 5.46
C VAL A 700 -30.73 4.51 5.31
N THR A 701 -29.92 4.10 6.27
CA THR A 701 -29.28 2.80 6.28
C THR A 701 -30.01 1.85 7.23
N ILE A 702 -30.27 0.64 6.79
CA ILE A 702 -30.86 -0.47 7.55
C ILE A 702 -29.78 -1.54 7.63
N LYS A 703 -29.30 -1.87 8.82
CA LYS A 703 -28.17 -2.81 9.03
C LYS A 703 -28.60 -4.12 9.66
N ASP A 704 -27.70 -5.08 9.59
CA ASP A 704 -27.77 -6.43 10.16
C ASP A 704 -28.90 -7.27 9.57
N ILE A 705 -29.15 -7.12 8.26
CA ILE A 705 -30.15 -7.91 7.54
C ILE A 705 -29.56 -9.25 7.08
N SER A 706 -30.43 -10.21 6.81
CA SER A 706 -30.04 -11.51 6.30
C SER A 706 -29.79 -11.53 4.79
N GLU A 707 -29.09 -12.56 4.31
CA GLU A 707 -28.67 -12.70 2.91
C GLU A 707 -29.86 -12.71 1.94
N ASN A 708 -30.90 -13.47 2.26
CA ASN A 708 -32.08 -13.60 1.42
C ASN A 708 -33.28 -12.91 2.06
N VAL A 709 -33.38 -11.59 1.90
CA VAL A 709 -34.37 -10.76 2.61
C VAL A 709 -35.27 -10.00 1.66
N ASN A 710 -36.55 -9.89 2.04
CA ASN A 710 -37.51 -8.97 1.46
C ASN A 710 -37.84 -7.85 2.47
N ILE A 711 -37.64 -6.61 2.05
CA ILE A 711 -37.86 -5.40 2.86
C ILE A 711 -39.03 -4.61 2.25
N LYS A 712 -40.02 -4.28 3.09
CA LYS A 712 -41.13 -3.39 2.75
C LYS A 712 -41.18 -2.22 3.72
N ILE A 713 -41.13 -1.01 3.20
CA ILE A 713 -41.31 0.21 3.97
C ILE A 713 -42.75 0.69 3.77
N THR A 714 -43.47 0.90 4.86
CA THR A 714 -44.85 1.40 4.85
C THR A 714 -44.99 2.65 5.71
N ASP A 715 -45.99 3.47 5.43
CA ASP A 715 -46.42 4.50 6.38
C ASP A 715 -47.20 3.89 7.56
N ILE A 716 -47.49 4.67 8.61
CA ILE A 716 -48.25 4.18 9.77
C ILE A 716 -49.69 3.72 9.44
N SER A 717 -50.21 4.09 8.27
CA SER A 717 -51.53 3.66 7.77
C SER A 717 -51.44 2.34 6.99
N GLY A 718 -50.24 1.81 6.76
CA GLY A 718 -49.98 0.56 6.04
C GLY A 718 -49.85 0.72 4.53
N ASN A 719 -49.77 1.95 4.00
CA ASN A 719 -49.53 2.14 2.57
C ASN A 719 -48.08 1.83 2.24
N LEU A 720 -47.84 1.07 1.18
CA LEU A 720 -46.50 0.74 0.70
C LEU A 720 -45.79 1.99 0.17
N VAL A 721 -44.58 2.23 0.67
CA VAL A 721 -43.73 3.38 0.34
C VAL A 721 -42.55 2.93 -0.52
N ALA A 722 -41.88 1.84 -0.15
CA ALA A 722 -40.79 1.24 -0.92
C ALA A 722 -40.74 -0.27 -0.65
N GLU A 723 -40.20 -1.04 -1.59
CA GLU A 723 -39.98 -2.48 -1.46
C GLU A 723 -38.65 -2.86 -2.12
N ALA A 724 -37.93 -3.81 -1.52
CA ALA A 724 -36.69 -4.33 -2.05
C ALA A 724 -36.50 -5.81 -1.68
N GLN A 725 -35.97 -6.60 -2.61
CA GLN A 725 -35.50 -7.97 -2.37
C GLN A 725 -34.00 -8.05 -2.66
N SER A 726 -33.24 -8.77 -1.84
CA SER A 726 -31.77 -8.77 -1.92
C SER A 726 -31.22 -9.24 -3.27
N ASN A 727 -31.95 -10.11 -3.98
CA ASN A 727 -31.60 -10.62 -5.31
C ASN A 727 -32.11 -9.78 -6.49
N ILE A 728 -32.89 -8.73 -6.25
CA ILE A 728 -33.47 -7.87 -7.31
C ILE A 728 -33.01 -6.43 -7.18
N ASN A 729 -33.02 -5.90 -5.96
CA ASN A 729 -32.84 -4.50 -5.66
C ASN A 729 -31.41 -4.21 -5.18
N GLN A 730 -30.42 -4.72 -5.91
CA GLN A 730 -29.01 -4.53 -5.58
C GLN A 730 -28.62 -3.05 -5.61
N ARG A 731 -27.69 -2.64 -4.74
CA ARG A 731 -27.14 -1.27 -4.71
C ARG A 731 -26.53 -0.88 -6.05
N PHE A 732 -26.64 0.41 -6.36
CA PHE A 732 -26.25 1.02 -7.65
C PHE A 732 -27.13 0.65 -8.84
N SER A 733 -28.26 -0.05 -8.62
CA SER A 733 -29.25 -0.32 -9.67
C SER A 733 -30.29 0.79 -9.84
N GLY A 734 -30.22 1.87 -9.05
CA GLY A 734 -31.09 3.04 -9.19
C GLY A 734 -32.46 2.90 -8.53
N TYR A 735 -32.62 1.92 -7.63
CA TYR A 735 -33.84 1.76 -6.85
C TYR A 735 -33.93 2.81 -5.73
N ASN A 736 -35.15 3.10 -5.27
CA ASN A 736 -35.33 3.99 -4.12
C ASN A 736 -34.97 3.32 -2.79
N LEU A 737 -35.11 1.99 -2.72
CA LEU A 737 -34.61 1.12 -1.66
C LEU A 737 -33.70 0.08 -2.32
N GLU A 738 -32.44 0.07 -1.91
CA GLU A 738 -31.37 -0.76 -2.44
C GLU A 738 -30.79 -1.65 -1.34
N ILE A 739 -30.29 -2.83 -1.67
CA ILE A 739 -29.69 -3.80 -0.74
C ILE A 739 -28.26 -4.10 -1.19
N ASP A 740 -27.35 -4.16 -0.24
CA ASP A 740 -25.92 -4.44 -0.39
C ASP A 740 -25.45 -5.29 0.81
N GLY A 741 -25.39 -6.61 0.61
CA GLY A 741 -25.06 -7.59 1.63
C GLY A 741 -26.00 -7.50 2.82
N GLY A 742 -25.44 -7.43 4.02
CA GLY A 742 -26.17 -7.23 5.27
C GLY A 742 -26.67 -5.80 5.52
N THR A 743 -26.69 -4.94 4.50
CA THR A 743 -27.12 -3.54 4.61
C THR A 743 -28.11 -3.14 3.51
N ALA A 744 -29.13 -2.32 3.84
CA ALA A 744 -30.03 -1.71 2.87
C ALA A 744 -30.04 -0.18 2.96
N TYR A 745 -30.24 0.49 1.83
CA TYR A 745 -30.18 1.94 1.67
C TYR A 745 -31.47 2.48 1.08
N TRP A 746 -32.14 3.37 1.80
CA TRP A 746 -33.38 4.01 1.36
C TRP A 746 -33.18 5.51 1.16
N ASN A 747 -33.39 6.01 -0.07
CA ASN A 747 -33.24 7.44 -0.39
C ASN A 747 -34.43 8.31 0.04
N GLY A 748 -35.34 7.77 0.88
CA GLY A 748 -36.49 8.51 1.39
C GLY A 748 -37.57 8.81 0.35
N LYS A 749 -37.50 8.24 -0.86
CA LYS A 749 -38.53 8.42 -1.89
C LYS A 749 -39.54 7.27 -1.87
N ASN A 750 -40.80 7.60 -2.13
CA ASN A 750 -41.85 6.61 -2.34
C ASN A 750 -41.80 6.02 -3.77
N LEU A 751 -42.65 5.04 -4.06
CA LEU A 751 -42.78 4.41 -5.39
C LEU A 751 -43.13 5.41 -6.53
N ALA A 752 -43.66 6.59 -6.21
CA ALA A 752 -43.92 7.67 -7.16
C ALA A 752 -42.74 8.65 -7.29
N ASN A 753 -41.56 8.28 -6.78
CA ASN A 753 -40.32 9.06 -6.78
C ASN A 753 -40.41 10.41 -6.02
N ASN A 754 -41.38 10.56 -5.13
CA ASN A 754 -41.52 11.74 -4.28
C ASN A 754 -40.90 11.49 -2.91
N VAL A 755 -40.16 12.47 -2.39
CA VAL A 755 -39.58 12.36 -1.04
C VAL A 755 -40.70 12.38 0.00
N VAL A 756 -40.64 11.46 0.95
CA VAL A 756 -41.70 11.22 1.94
C VAL A 756 -41.92 12.41 2.90
N ALA A 757 -43.09 12.46 3.53
CA ALA A 757 -43.45 13.48 4.50
C ALA A 757 -42.91 13.17 5.91
N SER A 758 -43.03 14.12 6.84
CA SER A 758 -42.78 13.85 8.26
C SER A 758 -43.77 12.80 8.78
N GLY A 759 -43.28 11.79 9.48
CA GLY A 759 -44.11 10.68 9.95
C GLY A 759 -43.30 9.51 10.49
N VAL A 760 -44.03 8.51 10.99
CA VAL A 760 -43.45 7.22 11.38
C VAL A 760 -43.65 6.25 10.22
N TYR A 761 -42.55 5.62 9.81
CA TYR A 761 -42.49 4.59 8.79
C TYR A 761 -42.16 3.25 9.46
N LEU A 762 -42.79 2.17 8.98
CA LEU A 762 -42.55 0.81 9.43
C LEU A 762 -41.75 0.08 8.35
N ILE A 763 -40.56 -0.39 8.71
CA ILE A 763 -39.67 -1.19 7.87
C ILE A 763 -39.90 -2.63 8.28
N MET A 764 -40.55 -3.40 7.41
CA MET A 764 -40.88 -4.81 7.61
C MET A 764 -39.86 -5.64 6.82
N LEU A 765 -39.17 -6.53 7.51
CA LEU A 765 -38.21 -7.47 6.93
C LEU A 765 -38.77 -8.88 7.04
N SER A 766 -38.59 -9.67 5.98
CA SER A 766 -38.89 -11.09 5.94
C SER A 766 -37.71 -11.82 5.35
N ASP A 767 -37.12 -12.72 6.11
CA ASP A 767 -36.15 -13.68 5.62
C ASP A 767 -36.88 -14.70 4.75
N LEU A 768 -36.37 -14.94 3.55
CA LEU A 768 -37.01 -15.78 2.53
C LEU A 768 -36.67 -17.27 2.70
N ASP A 769 -35.61 -17.60 3.45
CA ASP A 769 -35.18 -18.98 3.68
C ASP A 769 -35.72 -19.52 5.01
N THR A 770 -35.57 -18.75 6.09
CA THR A 770 -35.99 -19.13 7.44
C THR A 770 -37.43 -18.73 7.76
N LEU A 771 -38.03 -17.85 6.96
CA LEU A 771 -39.34 -17.23 7.20
C LEU A 771 -39.42 -16.36 8.47
N GLU A 772 -38.26 -15.99 9.05
CA GLU A 772 -38.20 -15.03 10.15
C GLU A 772 -38.70 -13.65 9.68
N THR A 773 -39.38 -12.91 10.57
CA THR A 773 -39.83 -11.54 10.27
C THR A 773 -39.46 -10.56 11.38
N LYS A 774 -39.14 -9.33 10.99
CA LYS A 774 -38.81 -8.23 11.91
C LYS A 774 -39.48 -6.94 11.46
N VAL A 775 -39.85 -6.08 12.42
CA VAL A 775 -40.36 -4.74 12.14
C VAL A 775 -39.52 -3.70 12.88
N VAL A 776 -38.94 -2.76 12.14
CA VAL A 776 -38.21 -1.60 12.65
C VAL A 776 -39.03 -0.33 12.40
N LYS A 777 -39.01 0.60 13.35
CA LYS A 777 -39.71 1.89 13.23
C LYS A 777 -38.72 3.00 12.95
N LEU A 778 -38.99 3.80 11.93
CA LEU A 778 -38.18 4.95 11.56
C LEU A 778 -39.02 6.23 11.62
N MET A 779 -38.54 7.25 12.33
CA MET A 779 -39.19 8.56 12.36
C MET A 779 -38.48 9.51 11.39
N VAL A 780 -39.25 10.10 10.47
CA VAL A 780 -38.76 11.17 9.58
C VAL A 780 -39.34 12.50 10.06
N VAL A 781 -38.48 13.49 10.26
CA VAL A 781 -38.83 14.85 10.68
C VAL A 781 -38.26 15.82 9.66
N ARG A 782 -39.16 16.52 8.97
CA ARG A 782 -38.85 17.64 8.09
C ARG A 782 -39.24 18.96 8.72
#